data_AF-A0A937PVV7-F1
#
_entry.id   AF-A0A937PVV7-F1
#
_cell.length_a   1.000
_cell.length_b   1.000
_cell.length_c   1.000
_cell.angle_alpha   90.00
_cell.angle_beta   90.00
_cell.angle_gamma   90.00
#
_symmetry.space_group_name_H-M   'P 1'
#
loop_
_entity.id
_entity.type
_entity.pdbx_description
1 polymer ?
#
loop_
_entity_poly.entity_id
_entity_poly.type
_entity_poly.pdbx_seq_one_letter_code
_entity_poly.pdbx_strand_id
1 'polypeptide(L)'
;MPTHRHPSTRRGFLKAAGAAGVGAWLAGAGASCGPAGLSGRDAEPEGGRATPSAQAGRATPAAAAQGMPNLLWITAEDLGPALGCYGDAYARTPRLDALAAEGVRYTRAFASAPVCSPARSCLITGVFASSLGTMHLRSAYPMPDAIHGWPSFLRQAGYYTTNNVKTDYNTSDEPRLIKEAWDDCSAKAHWRGRKDGQPFFAVFNHMVSHQSRTMVWPYEQFKKEVQSQLSADEIHDPAQAPVPPYYPDTPIIRRTVARFYDCITVLDKEVGRLLDQLDADGLADDTIVFFYGDHGNGMPRHKRAVLDTGLHVPLLVRFPEKYRHLAPAGPGGTVERLVSFVDFPATMLSLLGLPIPAYSQGVPFLGSAAAGPRRYVYGHRDRVDEAYDCCRSVRDERYLYIRNYMPHLSYHQPSAWPGQGEIRPEISRVAEAGNLTPPQRHYAGPTKPAEELYDCRADPLNLVNLVGDATHADALERLRAEHTRWVLESRDVGFLPEWEIWQRSKGTTPYEMARDDARYPLSKILAAADLVDRGPAKRSALGLCMNDGDAGVRFWGVIGLRCLGEKDGPGVAALEKALADPSPPVRIEAAGALAALGKPAEAVDALRKDLKSESQSAVLRACRTLELMGEAARPAAADVKAVLATDHAKKDPLGMFVELSARALLKTLGQA
;
A
#
# COMPACT_ATOMS: atom_id res chain seq x y z
N MET A 1 -5.48 58.86 35.97
CA MET A 1 -4.58 59.55 36.93
C MET A 1 -5.16 59.34 38.32
N PRO A 2 -4.36 59.16 39.39
CA PRO A 2 -2.95 58.76 39.52
C PRO A 2 -2.85 57.46 40.38
N THR A 3 -1.75 56.73 40.63
CA THR A 3 -0.33 56.71 40.24
C THR A 3 0.28 55.40 40.77
N HIS A 4 1.16 54.82 39.96
CA HIS A 4 2.25 53.87 40.21
C HIS A 4 2.72 53.58 41.65
N ARG A 5 3.13 52.32 41.92
CA ARG A 5 4.54 51.86 41.83
C ARG A 5 4.71 50.37 42.17
N HIS A 6 5.47 49.68 41.31
CA HIS A 6 6.18 48.40 41.53
C HIS A 6 7.40 48.63 42.45
N PRO A 7 8.05 47.61 43.09
CA PRO A 7 8.77 46.56 42.35
C PRO A 7 8.91 45.14 42.98
N SER A 8 9.23 44.21 42.08
CA SER A 8 9.88 42.88 42.16
C SER A 8 10.32 42.27 43.51
N THR A 9 10.09 40.96 43.71
CA THR A 9 11.08 39.88 43.44
C THR A 9 10.59 38.46 43.82
N ARG A 10 10.85 37.52 42.89
CA ARG A 10 11.34 36.13 43.03
C ARG A 10 10.56 35.00 43.77
N ARG A 11 10.51 33.86 43.04
CA ARG A 11 10.36 32.43 43.44
C ARG A 11 8.98 32.07 44.01
N GLY A 12 8.28 31.01 43.62
CA GLY A 12 8.49 29.80 42.82
C GLY A 12 7.09 29.15 42.67
N PHE A 13 6.80 28.36 41.64
CA PHE A 13 6.82 26.90 41.75
C PHE A 13 6.63 26.30 40.34
N LEU A 14 7.34 25.19 40.14
CA LEU A 14 7.44 24.40 38.93
C LEU A 14 6.62 23.11 39.11
N LYS A 15 6.18 22.54 37.98
CA LYS A 15 5.65 21.17 37.72
C LYS A 15 4.13 21.02 37.91
N ALA A 16 3.35 20.50 36.97
CA ALA A 16 3.65 19.39 36.05
C ALA A 16 3.05 19.54 34.64
N ALA A 17 3.86 19.17 33.64
CA ALA A 17 3.51 18.80 32.27
C ALA A 17 4.36 17.54 31.97
N GLY A 18 3.99 16.57 31.14
CA GLY A 18 2.82 16.35 30.32
C GLY A 18 2.95 14.94 29.72
N ALA A 19 1.82 14.31 29.41
CA ALA A 19 1.75 13.07 28.66
C ALA A 19 0.51 13.13 27.77
N ALA A 20 0.63 13.80 26.62
CA ALA A 20 -0.32 13.76 25.51
C ALA A 20 0.35 14.38 24.29
N GLY A 21 0.71 13.58 23.28
CA GLY A 21 1.35 14.14 22.08
C GLY A 21 1.86 13.14 21.07
N VAL A 22 1.02 12.19 20.60
CA VAL A 22 1.28 11.45 19.33
C VAL A 22 -0.02 11.18 18.53
N GLY A 23 -1.21 11.58 19.03
CA GLY A 23 -2.49 11.17 18.43
C GLY A 23 -3.06 12.06 17.31
N ALA A 24 -2.52 13.27 17.08
CA ALA A 24 -3.21 14.29 16.27
C ALA A 24 -2.58 14.59 14.89
N TRP A 25 -1.49 13.93 14.50
CA TRP A 25 -0.74 14.26 13.27
C TRP A 25 -1.00 13.33 12.06
N LEU A 26 -1.87 12.34 12.19
CA LEU A 26 -2.25 11.44 11.09
C LEU A 26 -3.59 11.81 10.41
N ALA A 27 -4.15 12.97 10.74
CA ALA A 27 -5.34 13.52 10.10
C ALA A 27 -5.15 15.01 9.79
N GLY A 28 -4.81 15.31 8.52
CA GLY A 28 -4.97 16.63 7.93
C GLY A 28 -3.80 17.60 8.13
N ALA A 29 -3.11 17.93 7.05
CA ALA A 29 -2.36 19.18 6.92
C ALA A 29 -2.39 19.63 5.45
N GLY A 30 -3.47 20.31 5.06
CA GLY A 30 -3.44 21.23 3.92
C GLY A 30 -2.99 22.60 4.45
N ALA A 31 -1.85 23.10 3.98
CA ALA A 31 -1.37 24.43 4.32
C ALA A 31 -1.35 25.31 3.06
N SER A 32 -2.13 26.39 3.14
CA SER A 32 -2.27 27.46 2.16
C SER A 32 -1.09 28.42 2.18
N CYS A 33 -0.51 28.74 1.02
CA CYS A 33 0.31 29.94 0.82
C CYS A 33 -0.32 30.80 -0.29
N GLY A 34 -0.69 32.03 0.05
CA GLY A 34 -1.27 33.01 -0.88
C GLY A 34 -0.22 33.64 -1.80
N PRO A 35 -0.62 34.16 -2.98
CA PRO A 35 0.31 34.67 -3.98
C PRO A 35 0.64 36.15 -3.76
N ALA A 36 1.92 36.51 -3.93
CA ALA A 36 2.36 37.88 -4.16
C ALA A 36 2.41 38.14 -5.67
N GLY A 37 1.72 39.18 -6.12
CA GLY A 37 1.65 39.57 -7.53
C GLY A 37 2.88 40.32 -8.02
N LEU A 38 3.16 40.20 -9.31
CA LEU A 38 3.93 41.16 -10.08
C LEU A 38 3.32 41.29 -11.48
N SER A 39 3.22 42.55 -11.91
CA SER A 39 2.50 43.07 -13.07
C SER A 39 3.39 43.21 -14.30
N GLY A 40 2.82 42.90 -15.48
CA GLY A 40 2.91 43.69 -16.72
C GLY A 40 4.19 43.61 -17.56
N ARG A 41 4.07 43.18 -18.83
CA ARG A 41 3.79 44.05 -20.00
C ARG A 41 3.86 43.24 -21.31
N ASP A 42 3.01 43.65 -22.24
CA ASP A 42 2.81 43.14 -23.59
C ASP A 42 4.00 43.39 -24.55
N ALA A 43 4.18 42.50 -25.54
CA ALA A 43 4.26 42.85 -26.97
C ALA A 43 4.60 41.61 -27.84
N GLU A 44 3.73 41.33 -28.80
CA GLU A 44 3.91 40.46 -29.98
C GLU A 44 4.15 41.34 -31.24
N PRO A 45 4.33 40.81 -32.48
CA PRO A 45 4.99 39.58 -32.96
C PRO A 45 5.82 39.82 -34.25
N GLU A 46 6.41 38.78 -34.88
CA GLU A 46 6.45 38.61 -36.35
C GLU A 46 7.00 37.24 -36.81
N GLY A 47 6.43 36.66 -37.89
CA GLY A 47 7.24 35.95 -38.89
C GLY A 47 7.04 34.45 -39.20
N GLY A 48 5.84 34.04 -39.62
CA GLY A 48 5.45 32.97 -40.59
C GLY A 48 6.36 31.78 -41.01
N ARG A 49 5.73 30.59 -41.10
CA ARG A 49 5.60 29.78 -42.35
C ARG A 49 4.58 28.63 -42.17
N ALA A 50 3.71 28.46 -43.17
CA ALA A 50 2.58 27.54 -43.18
C ALA A 50 2.89 26.21 -43.87
N THR A 51 2.32 25.11 -43.35
CA THR A 51 2.08 23.83 -44.04
C THR A 51 0.67 23.33 -43.69
N PRO A 52 -0.08 22.72 -44.63
CA PRO A 52 -1.50 22.47 -44.44
C PRO A 52 -1.74 21.15 -43.68
N SER A 53 -2.46 21.20 -42.56
CA SER A 53 -3.02 19.99 -41.93
C SER A 53 -4.54 20.05 -41.93
N ALA A 54 -5.15 18.95 -42.38
CA ALA A 54 -6.57 18.72 -42.51
C ALA A 54 -7.38 19.15 -41.27
N GLN A 55 -8.47 19.88 -41.51
CA GLN A 55 -9.48 20.20 -40.51
C GLN A 55 -10.26 18.93 -40.14
N ALA A 56 -9.86 18.27 -39.07
CA ALA A 56 -10.78 17.47 -38.26
C ALA A 56 -11.64 18.46 -37.45
N GLY A 57 -12.94 18.50 -37.71
CA GLY A 57 -13.87 19.35 -36.96
C GLY A 57 -13.81 19.03 -35.47
N ARG A 58 -13.36 19.98 -34.65
CA ARG A 58 -13.49 19.92 -33.20
C ARG A 58 -14.96 20.13 -32.85
N ALA A 59 -15.67 19.07 -32.52
CA ALA A 59 -16.94 19.17 -31.83
C ALA A 59 -16.72 19.83 -30.45
N THR A 60 -17.62 20.74 -30.08
CA THR A 60 -17.61 21.42 -28.79
C THR A 60 -17.79 20.39 -27.65
N PRO A 61 -17.00 20.42 -26.55
CA PRO A 61 -17.03 19.42 -25.48
C PRO A 61 -18.43 19.20 -24.86
N ALA A 62 -19.28 20.21 -24.89
CA ALA A 62 -20.63 20.16 -24.34
C ALA A 62 -21.60 19.24 -25.13
N ALA A 63 -21.36 19.00 -26.42
CA ALA A 63 -22.21 18.14 -27.24
C ALA A 63 -21.88 16.64 -27.09
N ALA A 64 -20.69 16.29 -26.59
CA ALA A 64 -20.24 14.90 -26.43
C ALA A 64 -20.77 14.22 -25.15
N ALA A 65 -21.32 14.98 -24.19
CA ALA A 65 -21.72 14.48 -22.88
C ALA A 65 -23.20 14.05 -22.76
N GLN A 66 -24.05 14.37 -23.74
CA GLN A 66 -25.47 13.99 -23.69
C GLN A 66 -25.62 12.46 -23.84
N GLY A 67 -26.12 11.79 -22.79
CA GLY A 67 -26.36 10.35 -22.77
C GLY A 67 -25.31 9.51 -22.04
N MET A 68 -24.29 10.13 -21.46
CA MET A 68 -23.24 9.45 -20.68
C MET A 68 -23.69 9.17 -19.24
N PRO A 69 -23.34 8.01 -18.64
CA PRO A 69 -23.68 7.69 -17.26
C PRO A 69 -22.92 8.56 -16.26
N ASN A 70 -23.55 8.89 -15.13
CA ASN A 70 -22.79 9.28 -13.94
C ASN A 70 -22.05 8.05 -13.39
N LEU A 71 -20.90 8.29 -12.78
CA LEU A 71 -20.08 7.27 -12.14
C LEU A 71 -19.91 7.61 -10.66
N LEU A 72 -20.31 6.69 -9.79
CA LEU A 72 -20.09 6.80 -8.34
C LEU A 72 -19.20 5.65 -7.88
N TRP A 73 -18.04 5.99 -7.31
CA TRP A 73 -17.18 5.04 -6.61
C TRP A 73 -17.33 5.24 -5.11
N ILE A 74 -17.73 4.18 -4.43
CA ILE A 74 -17.80 4.07 -2.98
C ILE A 74 -16.69 3.12 -2.55
N THR A 75 -15.68 3.67 -1.89
CA THR A 75 -14.49 2.91 -1.50
C THR A 75 -14.47 2.74 0.01
N ALA A 76 -14.21 1.53 0.46
CA ALA A 76 -14.03 1.21 1.87
C ALA A 76 -12.54 1.01 2.16
N GLU A 77 -12.03 1.69 3.18
CA GLU A 77 -10.65 1.52 3.61
C GLU A 77 -10.47 0.19 4.33
N ASP A 78 -9.44 -0.57 3.98
CA ASP A 78 -9.05 -1.79 4.67
C ASP A 78 -10.22 -2.80 4.76
N LEU A 79 -10.78 -3.23 3.62
CA LEU A 79 -11.93 -4.14 3.55
C LEU A 79 -11.72 -5.31 2.57
N GLY A 80 -11.66 -6.53 3.11
CA GLY A 80 -11.83 -7.78 2.36
C GLY A 80 -13.30 -8.18 2.19
N PRO A 81 -13.63 -9.34 1.59
CA PRO A 81 -15.01 -9.76 1.30
C PRO A 81 -15.80 -10.24 2.54
N ALA A 82 -15.65 -9.56 3.68
CA ALA A 82 -16.37 -9.86 4.93
C ALA A 82 -17.76 -9.19 4.95
N LEU A 83 -18.62 -9.60 4.01
CA LEU A 83 -19.96 -9.06 3.80
C LEU A 83 -20.98 -10.20 3.69
N GLY A 84 -22.24 -9.94 4.07
CA GLY A 84 -23.33 -10.93 4.00
C GLY A 84 -23.51 -11.47 2.58
N CYS A 85 -23.50 -10.58 1.58
CA CYS A 85 -23.52 -10.93 0.17
C CYS A 85 -22.26 -11.65 -0.33
N TYR A 86 -21.21 -11.81 0.46
CA TYR A 86 -20.08 -12.69 0.12
C TYR A 86 -20.11 -14.02 0.90
N GLY A 87 -21.20 -14.28 1.64
CA GLY A 87 -21.40 -15.51 2.41
C GLY A 87 -20.90 -15.43 3.85
N ASP A 88 -20.53 -14.24 4.34
CA ASP A 88 -20.12 -14.07 5.73
C ASP A 88 -21.34 -13.96 6.66
N ALA A 89 -21.65 -15.04 7.36
CA ALA A 89 -22.81 -15.12 8.26
C ALA A 89 -22.68 -14.28 9.53
N TYR A 90 -21.48 -13.79 9.88
CA TYR A 90 -21.26 -12.92 11.03
C TYR A 90 -21.38 -11.44 10.65
N ALA A 91 -21.32 -11.10 9.35
CA ALA A 91 -21.49 -9.74 8.86
C ALA A 91 -22.95 -9.28 8.91
N ARG A 92 -23.15 -8.01 9.28
CA ARG A 92 -24.45 -7.32 9.25
C ARG A 92 -24.41 -6.18 8.23
N THR A 93 -24.73 -6.49 6.97
CA THR A 93 -24.56 -5.56 5.84
C THR A 93 -25.78 -5.46 4.92
N PRO A 94 -26.99 -5.19 5.45
CA PRO A 94 -28.22 -5.23 4.65
C PRO A 94 -28.23 -4.23 3.48
N ARG A 95 -27.57 -3.07 3.57
CA ARG A 95 -27.54 -2.08 2.48
C ARG A 95 -26.62 -2.52 1.35
N LEU A 96 -25.45 -3.08 1.67
CA LEU A 96 -24.55 -3.67 0.69
C LEU A 96 -25.12 -4.96 0.09
N ASP A 97 -25.88 -5.72 0.85
CA ASP A 97 -26.56 -6.91 0.37
C ASP A 97 -27.66 -6.54 -0.64
N ALA A 98 -28.41 -5.48 -0.37
CA ALA A 98 -29.36 -4.91 -1.33
C ALA A 98 -28.65 -4.38 -2.60
N LEU A 99 -27.54 -3.65 -2.45
CA LEU A 99 -26.73 -3.20 -3.58
C LEU A 99 -26.23 -4.37 -4.44
N ALA A 100 -25.86 -5.48 -3.82
CA ALA A 100 -25.46 -6.69 -4.53
C ALA A 100 -26.64 -7.35 -5.26
N ALA A 101 -27.84 -7.36 -4.67
CA ALA A 101 -29.05 -7.90 -5.29
C ALA A 101 -29.53 -7.07 -6.50
N GLU A 102 -29.27 -5.77 -6.50
CA GLU A 102 -29.56 -4.87 -7.64
C GLU A 102 -28.44 -4.84 -8.69
N GLY A 103 -27.23 -5.22 -8.29
CA GLY A 103 -26.02 -5.12 -9.11
C GLY A 103 -25.44 -6.46 -9.54
N VAL A 104 -24.15 -6.42 -9.87
CA VAL A 104 -23.33 -7.59 -10.20
C VAL A 104 -22.21 -7.72 -9.17
N ARG A 105 -22.07 -8.90 -8.59
CA ARG A 105 -21.01 -9.23 -7.63
C ARG A 105 -19.83 -9.88 -8.33
N TYR A 106 -18.64 -9.29 -8.21
CA TYR A 106 -17.40 -9.88 -8.70
C TYR A 106 -16.74 -10.70 -7.60
N THR A 107 -16.61 -12.00 -7.80
CA THR A 107 -16.11 -12.92 -6.76
C THR A 107 -14.59 -13.02 -6.69
N ARG A 108 -13.88 -12.34 -7.60
CA ARG A 108 -12.42 -12.46 -7.79
C ARG A 108 -11.78 -11.11 -8.20
N ALA A 109 -11.94 -10.09 -7.34
CA ALA A 109 -11.33 -8.77 -7.51
C ALA A 109 -10.13 -8.57 -6.55
N PHE A 110 -9.00 -8.10 -7.08
CA PHE A 110 -7.75 -8.03 -6.31
C PHE A 110 -7.09 -6.65 -6.38
N ALA A 111 -6.67 -6.15 -5.21
CA ALA A 111 -5.73 -5.06 -5.12
C ALA A 111 -4.35 -5.48 -5.67
N SER A 112 -3.57 -4.51 -6.14
CA SER A 112 -2.19 -4.75 -6.60
C SER A 112 -1.17 -4.74 -5.45
N ALA A 113 -1.54 -4.17 -4.30
CA ALA A 113 -0.71 -4.08 -3.11
C ALA A 113 -1.59 -4.13 -1.85
N PRO A 114 -1.15 -4.76 -0.75
CA PRO A 114 -1.95 -4.89 0.47
C PRO A 114 -1.80 -3.67 1.39
N VAL A 115 -1.72 -2.46 0.81
CA VAL A 115 -1.48 -1.17 1.48
C VAL A 115 -2.08 -0.02 0.66
N CYS A 116 -2.71 0.94 1.36
CA CYS A 116 -3.47 2.03 0.74
C CYS A 116 -2.68 2.85 -0.29
N SER A 117 -1.52 3.42 0.04
CA SER A 117 -0.83 4.36 -0.86
C SER A 117 -0.35 3.71 -2.17
N PRO A 118 0.33 2.55 -2.16
CA PRO A 118 0.68 1.86 -3.41
C PRO A 118 -0.54 1.39 -4.21
N ALA A 119 -1.60 0.89 -3.55
CA ALA A 119 -2.84 0.51 -4.23
C ALA A 119 -3.53 1.71 -4.90
N ARG A 120 -3.56 2.87 -4.22
CA ARG A 120 -4.14 4.11 -4.72
C ARG A 120 -3.31 4.74 -5.83
N SER A 121 -1.98 4.64 -5.75
CA SER A 121 -1.07 5.01 -6.85
C SER A 121 -1.41 4.21 -8.12
N CYS A 122 -1.71 2.92 -7.98
CA CYS A 122 -2.19 2.10 -9.09
C CYS A 122 -3.57 2.52 -9.60
N LEU A 123 -4.55 2.73 -8.71
CA LEU A 123 -5.90 3.14 -9.07
C LEU A 123 -5.98 4.50 -9.76
N ILE A 124 -5.11 5.46 -9.43
CA ILE A 124 -5.14 6.79 -10.05
C ILE A 124 -4.42 6.83 -11.40
N THR A 125 -3.42 5.97 -11.63
CA THR A 125 -2.58 6.00 -12.85
C THR A 125 -2.86 4.88 -13.85
N GLY A 126 -3.33 3.72 -13.40
CA GLY A 126 -3.45 2.51 -14.22
C GLY A 126 -2.10 1.82 -14.49
N VAL A 127 -1.11 2.08 -13.64
CA VAL A 127 0.25 1.53 -13.70
C VAL A 127 0.57 0.88 -12.35
N PHE A 128 1.23 -0.28 -12.33
CA PHE A 128 1.68 -0.91 -11.09
C PHE A 128 2.63 0.04 -10.34
N ALA A 129 2.44 0.16 -9.02
CA ALA A 129 3.28 1.01 -8.20
C ALA A 129 4.75 0.55 -8.21
N SER A 130 5.01 -0.76 -8.37
CA SER A 130 6.36 -1.30 -8.55
C SER A 130 6.99 -0.96 -9.90
N SER A 131 6.20 -0.66 -10.94
CA SER A 131 6.70 -0.12 -12.21
C SER A 131 6.97 1.39 -12.15
N LEU A 132 6.20 2.13 -11.35
CA LEU A 132 6.35 3.59 -11.18
C LEU A 132 7.44 3.99 -10.18
N GLY A 133 7.82 3.08 -9.28
CA GLY A 133 8.65 3.38 -8.12
C GLY A 133 7.87 3.85 -6.89
N THR A 134 6.54 3.91 -6.98
CA THR A 134 5.65 4.35 -5.90
C THR A 134 5.19 3.21 -4.99
N MET A 135 5.94 2.11 -4.91
CA MET A 135 5.56 0.90 -4.15
C MET A 135 5.83 0.98 -2.65
N HIS A 136 6.75 1.84 -2.23
CA HIS A 136 7.07 2.02 -0.81
C HIS A 136 6.09 3.00 -0.17
N LEU A 137 5.59 2.72 1.04
CA LEU A 137 4.63 3.60 1.72
C LEU A 137 5.23 5.00 1.96
N ARG A 138 4.49 6.05 1.57
CA ARG A 138 4.94 7.46 1.54
C ARG A 138 6.22 7.66 0.71
N SER A 139 6.30 7.00 -0.44
CA SER A 139 7.30 7.33 -1.43
C SER A 139 7.06 8.74 -1.98
N ALA A 140 8.15 9.42 -2.32
CA ALA A 140 8.13 10.78 -2.88
C ALA A 140 8.79 10.83 -4.26
N TYR A 141 8.83 9.70 -4.98
CA TYR A 141 9.43 9.69 -6.31
C TYR A 141 8.57 10.47 -7.31
N PRO A 142 9.21 11.21 -8.23
CA PRO A 142 8.51 11.82 -9.34
C PRO A 142 8.08 10.78 -10.37
N MET A 143 7.03 11.10 -11.13
CA MET A 143 6.52 10.31 -12.23
C MET A 143 6.70 11.05 -13.57
N PRO A 144 6.72 10.34 -14.71
CA PRO A 144 6.79 10.98 -16.02
C PRO A 144 5.62 11.93 -16.24
N ASP A 145 5.87 13.07 -16.90
CA ASP A 145 4.83 14.06 -17.25
C ASP A 145 3.72 13.47 -18.12
N ALA A 146 4.04 12.44 -18.92
CA ALA A 146 3.08 11.73 -19.76
C ALA A 146 2.06 10.89 -18.98
N ILE A 147 2.31 10.61 -17.69
CA ILE A 147 1.40 9.84 -16.84
C ILE A 147 0.52 10.80 -16.05
N HIS A 148 -0.78 10.72 -16.32
CA HIS A 148 -1.81 11.53 -15.70
C HIS A 148 -2.73 10.70 -14.81
N GLY A 149 -3.38 11.37 -13.85
CA GLY A 149 -4.49 10.79 -13.12
C GLY A 149 -5.64 10.59 -14.09
N TRP A 150 -6.13 9.36 -14.26
CA TRP A 150 -7.13 9.04 -15.28
C TRP A 150 -8.43 9.88 -15.22
N PRO A 151 -8.89 10.43 -14.08
CA PRO A 151 -10.06 11.31 -14.06
C PRO A 151 -9.85 12.63 -14.84
N SER A 152 -8.60 13.02 -15.11
CA SER A 152 -8.29 14.15 -16.00
C SER A 152 -8.87 13.96 -17.41
N PHE A 153 -8.88 12.71 -17.92
CA PHE A 153 -9.49 12.40 -19.21
C PHE A 153 -11.02 12.57 -19.17
N LEU A 154 -11.64 12.30 -18.03
CA LEU A 154 -13.08 12.50 -17.83
C LEU A 154 -13.42 13.99 -17.80
N ARG A 155 -12.60 14.80 -17.12
CA ARG A 155 -12.75 16.27 -17.14
C ARG A 155 -12.63 16.84 -18.55
N GLN A 156 -11.67 16.36 -19.33
CA GLN A 156 -11.54 16.74 -20.74
C GLN A 156 -12.77 16.33 -21.56
N ALA A 157 -13.43 15.22 -21.21
CA ALA A 157 -14.70 14.77 -21.78
C ALA A 157 -15.94 15.48 -21.20
N GLY A 158 -15.78 16.47 -20.31
CA GLY A 158 -16.86 17.30 -19.78
C GLY A 158 -17.46 16.85 -18.44
N TYR A 159 -16.92 15.81 -17.79
CA TYR A 159 -17.38 15.38 -16.47
C TYR A 159 -16.99 16.37 -15.38
N TYR A 160 -17.86 16.50 -14.38
CA TYR A 160 -17.49 17.05 -13.08
C TYR A 160 -16.91 15.94 -12.20
N THR A 161 -15.71 16.16 -11.67
CA THR A 161 -14.94 15.11 -10.99
C THR A 161 -14.65 15.47 -9.54
N THR A 162 -14.91 14.55 -8.61
CA THR A 162 -14.71 14.81 -7.18
C THR A 162 -14.11 13.65 -6.42
N ASN A 163 -13.26 13.93 -5.43
CA ASN A 163 -12.72 12.94 -4.50
C ASN A 163 -12.90 13.38 -3.04
N ASN A 164 -13.65 12.60 -2.25
CA ASN A 164 -13.94 12.87 -0.84
C ASN A 164 -13.31 11.80 0.06
N VAL A 165 -12.22 12.08 0.77
CA VAL A 165 -11.22 13.15 0.55
C VAL A 165 -9.82 12.57 0.33
N LYS A 166 -9.66 11.25 0.45
CA LYS A 166 -8.34 10.61 0.52
C LYS A 166 -7.76 10.39 -0.88
N THR A 167 -6.54 10.88 -1.10
CA THR A 167 -5.77 10.67 -2.33
C THR A 167 -4.74 9.58 -2.09
N ASP A 168 -3.73 9.90 -1.27
CA ASP A 168 -2.63 9.03 -0.90
C ASP A 168 -1.90 8.42 -2.11
N TYR A 169 -1.68 9.23 -3.17
CA TYR A 169 -1.18 8.75 -4.47
C TYR A 169 0.30 8.38 -4.51
N ASN A 170 1.00 8.60 -3.38
CA ASN A 170 2.32 8.05 -3.09
C ASN A 170 3.45 8.53 -4.03
N THR A 171 3.38 9.80 -4.46
CA THR A 171 4.33 10.45 -5.37
C THR A 171 4.54 11.92 -5.00
N SER A 172 5.68 12.51 -5.35
CA SER A 172 5.89 13.96 -5.26
C SER A 172 4.97 14.76 -6.18
N ASP A 173 4.44 14.14 -7.25
CA ASP A 173 3.55 14.79 -8.21
C ASP A 173 2.07 14.76 -7.81
N GLU A 174 1.76 14.33 -6.59
CA GLU A 174 0.38 14.31 -6.08
C GLU A 174 -0.35 15.66 -6.25
N PRO A 175 0.26 16.84 -5.97
CA PRO A 175 -0.40 18.12 -6.21
C PRO A 175 -0.78 18.35 -7.67
N ARG A 176 0.07 17.91 -8.62
CA ARG A 176 -0.20 17.99 -10.06
C ARG A 176 -1.38 17.08 -10.41
N LEU A 177 -1.35 15.82 -9.95
CA LEU A 177 -2.43 14.86 -10.17
C LEU A 177 -3.76 15.39 -9.64
N ILE A 178 -3.79 15.97 -8.44
CA ILE A 178 -5.01 16.52 -7.84
C ILE A 178 -5.58 17.64 -8.71
N LYS A 179 -4.74 18.59 -9.12
CA LYS A 179 -5.14 19.73 -9.94
C LYS A 179 -5.70 19.30 -11.31
N GLU A 180 -5.10 18.28 -11.91
CA GLU A 180 -5.50 17.76 -13.22
C GLU A 180 -6.76 16.89 -13.12
N ALA A 181 -6.87 16.04 -12.10
CA ALA A 181 -7.88 14.99 -12.01
C ALA A 181 -9.20 15.42 -11.36
N TRP A 182 -9.21 16.44 -10.50
CA TRP A 182 -10.37 16.76 -9.67
C TRP A 182 -10.81 18.21 -9.80
N ASP A 183 -12.12 18.44 -9.89
CA ASP A 183 -12.73 19.75 -9.71
C ASP A 183 -12.87 20.11 -8.22
N ASP A 184 -13.10 19.11 -7.36
CA ASP A 184 -13.01 19.24 -5.90
C ASP A 184 -12.39 17.98 -5.29
N CYS A 185 -11.37 18.17 -4.44
CA CYS A 185 -10.73 17.11 -3.67
C CYS A 185 -10.65 17.57 -2.21
N SER A 186 -11.72 17.35 -1.45
CA SER A 186 -11.88 17.86 -0.09
C SER A 186 -12.89 17.01 0.68
N ALA A 187 -12.97 17.20 2.01
CA ALA A 187 -13.97 16.53 2.84
C ALA A 187 -15.42 16.94 2.50
N LYS A 188 -15.59 18.00 1.70
CA LYS A 188 -16.87 18.50 1.21
C LYS A 188 -17.13 18.14 -0.26
N ALA A 189 -16.16 17.52 -0.93
CA ALA A 189 -16.27 17.18 -2.34
C ALA A 189 -17.47 16.26 -2.57
N HIS A 190 -18.27 16.60 -3.57
CA HIS A 190 -19.55 15.94 -3.81
C HIS A 190 -20.04 16.21 -5.24
N TRP A 191 -20.74 15.25 -5.85
CA TRP A 191 -21.37 15.42 -7.17
C TRP A 191 -22.37 16.58 -7.29
N ARG A 192 -22.79 17.18 -6.16
CA ARG A 192 -23.72 18.31 -6.12
C ARG A 192 -23.07 19.64 -6.53
N GLY A 193 -21.74 19.68 -6.67
CA GLY A 193 -21.04 20.84 -7.21
C GLY A 193 -21.03 20.94 -8.74
N ARG A 194 -21.59 19.95 -9.45
CA ARG A 194 -21.66 19.94 -10.91
C ARG A 194 -22.69 20.94 -11.45
N LYS A 195 -22.57 21.29 -12.74
CA LYS A 195 -23.59 22.09 -13.44
C LYS A 195 -24.81 21.24 -13.81
N ASP A 196 -25.96 21.89 -14.01
CA ASP A 196 -27.19 21.21 -14.44
C ASP A 196 -26.96 20.40 -15.73
N GLY A 197 -27.38 19.13 -15.70
CA GLY A 197 -27.20 18.19 -16.81
C GLY A 197 -25.76 17.73 -17.07
N GLN A 198 -24.77 18.21 -16.32
CA GLN A 198 -23.38 17.75 -16.44
C GLN A 198 -23.23 16.36 -15.81
N PRO A 199 -22.61 15.37 -16.51
CA PRO A 199 -22.31 14.09 -15.89
C PRO A 199 -21.22 14.24 -14.82
N PHE A 200 -21.21 13.35 -13.83
CA PHE A 200 -20.19 13.37 -12.79
C PHE A 200 -19.44 12.04 -12.64
N PHE A 201 -18.21 12.14 -12.13
CA PHE A 201 -17.48 11.05 -11.53
C PHE A 201 -17.10 11.43 -10.10
N ALA A 202 -17.66 10.72 -9.12
CA ALA A 202 -17.46 11.04 -7.72
C ALA A 202 -16.92 9.84 -6.94
N VAL A 203 -15.90 10.06 -6.11
CA VAL A 203 -15.31 9.06 -5.23
C VAL A 203 -15.58 9.44 -3.78
N PHE A 204 -16.16 8.51 -3.01
CA PHE A 204 -16.31 8.61 -1.56
C PHE A 204 -15.46 7.55 -0.89
N ASN A 205 -14.58 7.98 0.02
CA ASN A 205 -13.65 7.11 0.73
C ASN A 205 -14.08 6.98 2.20
N HIS A 206 -14.64 5.82 2.56
CA HIS A 206 -15.11 5.52 3.90
C HIS A 206 -13.97 4.99 4.77
N MET A 207 -13.69 5.72 5.86
CA MET A 207 -12.56 5.45 6.75
C MET A 207 -12.91 4.51 7.92
N VAL A 208 -14.18 4.12 8.10
CA VAL A 208 -14.65 3.48 9.34
C VAL A 208 -14.05 2.09 9.56
N SER A 209 -13.74 1.37 8.49
CA SER A 209 -13.06 0.06 8.50
C SER A 209 -11.53 0.13 8.48
N HIS A 210 -10.93 1.34 8.43
CA HIS A 210 -9.47 1.51 8.42
C HIS A 210 -8.81 0.92 9.69
N GLN A 211 -7.57 0.41 9.57
CA GLN A 211 -6.81 -0.24 10.67
C GLN A 211 -6.75 0.58 11.96
N SER A 212 -6.83 1.91 11.86
CA SER A 212 -6.92 2.79 13.03
C SER A 212 -8.12 2.44 13.91
N ARG A 213 -9.28 2.22 13.30
CA ARG A 213 -10.55 1.93 13.98
C ARG A 213 -10.74 0.46 14.28
N THR A 214 -10.22 -0.44 13.47
CA THR A 214 -10.45 -1.89 13.63
C THR A 214 -9.50 -2.54 14.62
N MET A 215 -8.26 -2.02 14.78
CA MET A 215 -7.30 -2.64 15.70
C MET A 215 -6.36 -1.69 16.47
N VAL A 216 -6.09 -0.47 16.00
CA VAL A 216 -5.05 0.39 16.63
C VAL A 216 -5.59 1.27 17.76
N TRP A 217 -6.74 1.94 17.58
CA TRP A 217 -7.25 2.87 18.59
C TRP A 217 -7.50 2.15 19.92
N PRO A 218 -7.32 2.86 21.06
CA PRO A 218 -7.79 2.38 22.34
C PRO A 218 -9.25 1.95 22.26
N TYR A 219 -9.60 0.85 22.93
CA TYR A 219 -10.94 0.28 22.85
C TYR A 219 -12.04 1.28 23.27
N GLU A 220 -11.77 2.12 24.28
CA GLU A 220 -12.68 3.19 24.70
C GLU A 220 -12.96 4.22 23.60
N GLN A 221 -11.94 4.58 22.81
CA GLN A 221 -12.11 5.48 21.68
C GLN A 221 -12.96 4.83 20.59
N PHE A 222 -12.69 3.55 20.27
CA PHE A 222 -13.53 2.78 19.34
C PHE A 222 -14.99 2.74 19.79
N LYS A 223 -15.27 2.47 21.06
CA LYS A 223 -16.65 2.46 21.58
C LYS A 223 -17.33 3.82 21.39
N LYS A 224 -16.62 4.90 21.74
CA LYS A 224 -17.14 6.27 21.66
C LYS A 224 -17.42 6.72 20.23
N GLU A 225 -16.54 6.39 19.29
CA GLU A 225 -16.58 6.95 17.93
C GLU A 225 -17.21 6.03 16.88
N VAL A 226 -17.20 4.71 17.09
CA VAL A 226 -17.74 3.72 16.14
C VAL A 226 -18.92 2.98 16.75
N GLN A 227 -18.73 2.27 17.86
CA GLN A 227 -19.78 1.41 18.43
C GLN A 227 -21.01 2.19 18.89
N SER A 228 -20.85 3.47 19.29
CA SER A 228 -21.95 4.37 19.66
C SER A 228 -22.94 4.66 18.54
N GLN A 229 -22.59 4.33 17.29
CA GLN A 229 -23.45 4.46 16.11
C GLN A 229 -24.31 3.21 15.85
N LEU A 230 -24.17 2.18 16.70
CA LEU A 230 -24.89 0.92 16.61
C LEU A 230 -25.90 0.80 17.76
N SER A 231 -27.04 0.18 17.49
CA SER A 231 -27.95 -0.30 18.51
C SER A 231 -27.36 -1.53 19.22
N ALA A 232 -27.93 -1.88 20.38
CA ALA A 232 -27.44 -3.00 21.18
C ALA A 232 -27.49 -4.35 20.42
N ASP A 233 -28.48 -4.55 19.54
CA ASP A 233 -28.63 -5.74 18.71
C ASP A 233 -27.70 -5.77 17.48
N GLU A 234 -27.19 -4.60 17.06
CA GLU A 234 -26.24 -4.47 15.95
C GLU A 234 -24.78 -4.67 16.38
N ILE A 235 -24.48 -4.57 17.67
CA ILE A 235 -23.16 -4.85 18.24
C ILE A 235 -22.90 -6.37 18.19
N HIS A 236 -21.73 -6.76 17.72
CA HIS A 236 -21.37 -8.18 17.59
C HIS A 236 -20.86 -8.77 18.91
N ASP A 237 -21.30 -9.98 19.24
CA ASP A 237 -20.84 -10.71 20.42
C ASP A 237 -19.45 -11.31 20.17
N PRO A 238 -18.39 -10.92 20.91
CA PRO A 238 -17.07 -11.51 20.81
C PRO A 238 -17.02 -13.02 21.05
N ALA A 239 -17.94 -13.58 21.83
CA ALA A 239 -17.99 -15.03 22.05
C ALA A 239 -18.32 -15.80 20.76
N GLN A 240 -19.05 -15.17 19.83
CA GLN A 240 -19.42 -15.74 18.53
C GLN A 240 -18.47 -15.33 17.40
N ALA A 241 -17.42 -14.55 17.67
CA ALA A 241 -16.51 -14.06 16.65
C ALA A 241 -15.81 -15.22 15.91
N PRO A 242 -15.80 -15.22 14.57
CA PRO A 242 -15.14 -16.24 13.77
C PRO A 242 -13.62 -15.99 13.74
N VAL A 243 -12.92 -16.39 14.80
CA VAL A 243 -11.46 -16.21 14.90
C VAL A 243 -10.76 -17.08 13.84
N PRO A 244 -10.00 -16.48 12.91
CA PRO A 244 -9.26 -17.24 11.91
C PRO A 244 -8.20 -18.15 12.54
N PRO A 245 -7.89 -19.32 11.95
CA PRO A 245 -6.97 -20.31 12.54
C PRO A 245 -5.51 -19.81 12.66
N TYR A 246 -5.15 -18.75 11.93
CA TYR A 246 -3.85 -18.10 12.02
C TYR A 246 -3.73 -17.07 13.15
N TYR A 247 -4.80 -16.85 13.94
CA TYR A 247 -4.74 -16.09 15.18
C TYR A 247 -4.83 -17.00 16.40
N PRO A 248 -4.14 -16.66 17.50
CA PRO A 248 -4.43 -17.23 18.80
C PRO A 248 -5.87 -16.95 19.24
N ASP A 249 -6.53 -17.94 19.84
CA ASP A 249 -7.90 -17.76 20.33
C ASP A 249 -7.90 -17.21 21.75
N THR A 250 -7.84 -15.88 21.89
CA THR A 250 -7.84 -15.20 23.19
C THR A 250 -8.95 -14.15 23.29
N PRO A 251 -9.36 -13.75 24.50
CA PRO A 251 -10.42 -12.73 24.66
C PRO A 251 -10.10 -11.41 23.96
N ILE A 252 -8.83 -11.00 23.92
CA ILE A 252 -8.39 -9.78 23.21
C ILE A 252 -8.61 -9.93 21.70
N ILE A 253 -8.25 -11.10 21.14
CA ILE A 253 -8.38 -11.36 19.71
C ILE A 253 -9.85 -11.47 19.31
N ARG A 254 -10.65 -12.25 20.04
CA ARG A 254 -12.11 -12.34 19.84
C ARG A 254 -12.78 -10.98 19.84
N ARG A 255 -12.46 -10.13 20.83
CA ARG A 255 -12.97 -8.75 20.93
C ARG A 255 -12.53 -7.90 19.73
N THR A 256 -11.30 -8.05 19.27
CA THR A 256 -10.79 -7.28 18.13
C THR A 256 -11.44 -7.74 16.81
N VAL A 257 -11.71 -9.03 16.64
CA VAL A 257 -12.47 -9.56 15.50
C VAL A 257 -13.91 -9.01 15.52
N ALA A 258 -14.63 -9.09 16.64
CA ALA A 258 -15.98 -8.50 16.75
C ALA A 258 -15.99 -6.99 16.47
N ARG A 259 -15.00 -6.26 16.99
CA ARG A 259 -14.77 -4.84 16.71
C ARG A 259 -14.62 -4.54 15.21
N PHE A 260 -13.93 -5.39 14.45
CA PHE A 260 -13.84 -5.25 12.99
C PHE A 260 -15.21 -5.36 12.32
N TYR A 261 -16.06 -6.28 12.78
CA TYR A 261 -17.42 -6.42 12.24
C TYR A 261 -18.36 -5.28 12.65
N ASP A 262 -18.22 -4.72 13.86
CA ASP A 262 -18.92 -3.48 14.24
C ASP A 262 -18.57 -2.32 13.28
N CYS A 263 -17.29 -2.18 12.90
CA CYS A 263 -16.86 -1.21 11.88
C CYS A 263 -17.56 -1.47 10.52
N ILE A 264 -17.75 -2.73 10.13
CA ILE A 264 -18.45 -3.11 8.89
C ILE A 264 -19.93 -2.74 8.95
N THR A 265 -20.62 -2.96 10.08
CA THR A 265 -22.03 -2.54 10.22
C THR A 265 -22.18 -1.03 10.11
N VAL A 266 -21.25 -0.26 10.70
CA VAL A 266 -21.26 1.21 10.54
C VAL A 266 -21.01 1.59 9.09
N LEU A 267 -20.04 0.95 8.41
CA LEU A 267 -19.77 1.15 6.99
C LEU A 267 -21.03 0.95 6.14
N ASP A 268 -21.77 -0.14 6.36
CA ASP A 268 -23.02 -0.44 5.65
C ASP A 268 -24.04 0.70 5.77
N LYS A 269 -24.20 1.25 6.97
CA LYS A 269 -25.05 2.44 7.20
C LYS A 269 -24.52 3.67 6.49
N GLU A 270 -23.21 3.90 6.46
CA GLU A 270 -22.63 5.04 5.75
C GLU A 270 -22.86 4.96 4.25
N VAL A 271 -22.67 3.77 3.67
CA VAL A 271 -22.96 3.48 2.26
C VAL A 271 -24.44 3.67 1.99
N GLY A 272 -25.31 3.13 2.86
CA GLY A 272 -26.75 3.29 2.76
C GLY A 272 -27.19 4.75 2.68
N ARG A 273 -26.65 5.61 3.56
CA ARG A 273 -26.92 7.07 3.55
C ARG A 273 -26.44 7.76 2.28
N LEU A 274 -25.38 7.27 1.64
CA LEU A 274 -24.89 7.84 0.39
C LEU A 274 -25.77 7.45 -0.80
N LEU A 275 -26.23 6.19 -0.83
CA LEU A 275 -27.19 5.71 -1.82
C LEU A 275 -28.54 6.44 -1.68
N ASP A 276 -29.04 6.64 -0.46
CA ASP A 276 -30.27 7.40 -0.22
C ASP A 276 -30.17 8.85 -0.73
N GLN A 277 -28.98 9.48 -0.62
CA GLN A 277 -28.75 10.81 -1.17
C GLN A 277 -28.76 10.81 -2.70
N LEU A 278 -28.22 9.78 -3.35
CA LEU A 278 -28.25 9.64 -4.80
C LEU A 278 -29.70 9.49 -5.31
N ASP A 279 -30.52 8.72 -4.59
CA ASP A 279 -31.93 8.52 -4.89
C ASP A 279 -32.74 9.81 -4.65
N ALA A 280 -32.52 10.49 -3.52
CA ALA A 280 -33.17 11.76 -3.20
C ALA A 280 -32.82 12.88 -4.18
N ASP A 281 -31.62 12.85 -4.77
CA ASP A 281 -31.20 13.78 -5.81
C ASP A 281 -31.79 13.43 -7.20
N GLY A 282 -32.51 12.31 -7.32
CA GLY A 282 -33.09 11.84 -8.58
C GLY A 282 -32.05 11.33 -9.58
N LEU A 283 -30.88 10.88 -9.11
CA LEU A 283 -29.74 10.51 -9.96
C LEU A 283 -29.52 9.00 -10.07
N ALA A 284 -30.30 8.20 -9.34
CA ALA A 284 -30.14 6.74 -9.27
C ALA A 284 -30.16 6.07 -10.64
N ASP A 285 -31.15 6.41 -11.47
CA ASP A 285 -31.37 5.83 -12.81
C ASP A 285 -30.31 6.24 -13.83
N ASP A 286 -29.56 7.31 -13.53
CA ASP A 286 -28.50 7.85 -14.36
C ASP A 286 -27.09 7.49 -13.88
N THR A 287 -26.95 6.69 -12.81
CA THR A 287 -25.66 6.46 -12.15
C THR A 287 -25.28 4.99 -12.06
N ILE A 288 -24.11 4.64 -12.62
CA ILE A 288 -23.45 3.36 -12.35
C ILE A 288 -22.67 3.47 -11.04
N VAL A 289 -22.94 2.58 -10.09
CA VAL A 289 -22.35 2.61 -8.75
C VAL A 289 -21.37 1.46 -8.60
N PHE A 290 -20.14 1.76 -8.20
CA PHE A 290 -19.11 0.81 -7.83
C PHE A 290 -18.93 0.86 -6.31
N PHE A 291 -18.94 -0.29 -5.65
CA PHE A 291 -18.50 -0.43 -4.27
C PHE A 291 -17.35 -1.43 -4.20
N TYR A 292 -16.24 -1.05 -3.54
CA TYR A 292 -15.10 -1.94 -3.33
C TYR A 292 -14.22 -1.54 -2.14
N GLY A 293 -13.43 -2.48 -1.61
CA GLY A 293 -12.39 -2.21 -0.62
C GLY A 293 -11.07 -1.80 -1.29
N ASP A 294 -10.25 -0.91 -0.71
CA ASP A 294 -8.99 -0.44 -1.32
C ASP A 294 -7.82 -1.45 -1.21
N HIS A 295 -7.94 -2.43 -0.33
CA HIS A 295 -7.20 -3.68 -0.26
C HIS A 295 -7.84 -4.55 0.83
N GLY A 296 -7.26 -5.72 1.13
CA GLY A 296 -7.75 -6.61 2.19
C GLY A 296 -7.77 -5.93 3.57
N ASN A 297 -8.38 -6.57 4.56
CA ASN A 297 -8.72 -5.87 5.80
C ASN A 297 -7.52 -5.38 6.63
N GLY A 298 -7.77 -4.46 7.56
CA GLY A 298 -6.72 -3.74 8.31
C GLY A 298 -6.02 -4.58 9.38
N MET A 299 -6.42 -5.84 9.54
CA MET A 299 -6.00 -6.73 10.61
C MET A 299 -4.62 -7.39 10.32
N PRO A 300 -3.93 -7.92 11.35
CA PRO A 300 -2.66 -8.65 11.19
C PRO A 300 -2.75 -9.78 10.13
N ARG A 301 -1.73 -10.00 9.27
CA ARG A 301 -1.75 -10.99 8.14
C ARG A 301 -2.66 -10.63 6.95
N HIS A 302 -3.56 -9.66 7.08
CA HIS A 302 -4.33 -9.15 5.95
C HIS A 302 -3.54 -8.02 5.29
N LYS A 303 -3.68 -6.79 5.80
CA LYS A 303 -2.82 -5.66 5.41
C LYS A 303 -1.34 -6.01 5.57
N ARG A 304 -0.52 -5.62 4.59
CA ARG A 304 0.92 -5.90 4.47
C ARG A 304 1.31 -7.33 4.08
N ALA A 305 0.37 -8.19 3.68
CA ALA A 305 0.67 -9.53 3.15
C ALA A 305 0.08 -9.74 1.75
N VAL A 306 0.84 -10.35 0.84
CA VAL A 306 0.41 -10.64 -0.55
C VAL A 306 -0.40 -11.94 -0.67
N LEU A 307 -1.13 -12.28 0.40
CA LEU A 307 -2.07 -13.40 0.49
C LEU A 307 -3.46 -12.93 0.03
N ASP A 308 -4.39 -13.85 -0.25
CA ASP A 308 -5.76 -13.47 -0.62
C ASP A 308 -6.42 -12.66 0.52
N THR A 309 -6.05 -12.90 1.78
CA THR A 309 -6.49 -12.09 2.94
C THR A 309 -6.12 -10.61 2.84
N GLY A 310 -5.04 -10.27 2.16
CA GLY A 310 -4.54 -8.90 1.98
C GLY A 310 -4.83 -8.27 0.62
N LEU A 311 -5.14 -9.07 -0.40
CA LEU A 311 -5.34 -8.60 -1.77
C LEU A 311 -6.77 -8.79 -2.29
N HIS A 312 -7.52 -9.79 -1.86
CA HIS A 312 -8.91 -10.01 -2.29
C HIS A 312 -9.82 -8.97 -1.66
N VAL A 313 -10.57 -8.24 -2.48
CA VAL A 313 -11.49 -7.18 -2.08
C VAL A 313 -12.90 -7.48 -2.58
N PRO A 314 -13.96 -7.00 -1.90
CA PRO A 314 -15.29 -7.04 -2.47
C PRO A 314 -15.34 -6.08 -3.67
N LEU A 315 -16.07 -6.44 -4.71
CA LEU A 315 -16.46 -5.56 -5.79
C LEU A 315 -17.93 -5.80 -6.18
N LEU A 316 -18.76 -4.76 -5.99
CA LEU A 316 -20.15 -4.71 -6.41
C LEU A 316 -20.30 -3.61 -7.46
N VAL A 317 -21.01 -3.89 -8.54
CA VAL A 317 -21.29 -2.87 -9.57
C VAL A 317 -22.78 -2.87 -9.91
N ARG A 318 -23.49 -1.78 -9.56
CA ARG A 318 -24.91 -1.59 -9.90
C ARG A 318 -25.03 -0.84 -11.22
N PHE A 319 -25.74 -1.44 -12.16
CA PHE A 319 -26.13 -0.82 -13.42
C PHE A 319 -27.64 -0.55 -13.37
N PRO A 320 -28.09 0.71 -13.36
CA PRO A 320 -29.52 1.01 -13.43
C PRO A 320 -30.09 0.57 -14.78
N GLU A 321 -31.42 0.46 -14.88
CA GLU A 321 -32.12 -0.03 -16.09
C GLU A 321 -31.58 0.60 -17.38
N LYS A 322 -31.40 1.93 -17.37
CA LYS A 322 -30.87 2.72 -18.49
C LYS A 322 -29.54 2.21 -19.03
N TYR A 323 -28.67 1.70 -18.16
CA TYR A 323 -27.33 1.20 -18.51
C TYR A 323 -27.19 -0.31 -18.35
N ARG A 324 -28.29 -1.06 -18.22
CA ARG A 324 -28.25 -2.52 -18.06
C ARG A 324 -27.54 -3.23 -19.21
N HIS A 325 -27.56 -2.68 -20.42
CA HIS A 325 -26.84 -3.21 -21.57
C HIS A 325 -25.30 -3.19 -21.43
N LEU A 326 -24.76 -2.42 -20.47
CA LEU A 326 -23.33 -2.41 -20.12
C LEU A 326 -22.97 -3.46 -19.06
N ALA A 327 -23.96 -4.09 -18.43
CA ALA A 327 -23.75 -5.05 -17.37
C ALA A 327 -23.31 -6.42 -17.95
N PRO A 328 -22.31 -7.08 -17.36
CA PRO A 328 -21.87 -8.41 -17.80
C PRO A 328 -22.80 -9.54 -17.32
N ALA A 329 -23.72 -9.25 -16.41
CA ALA A 329 -24.71 -10.16 -15.87
C ALA A 329 -25.96 -9.37 -15.44
N GLY A 330 -27.09 -10.05 -15.26
CA GLY A 330 -28.31 -9.43 -14.71
C GLY A 330 -28.16 -9.07 -13.23
N PRO A 331 -29.09 -8.25 -12.67
CA PRO A 331 -29.16 -7.94 -11.25
C PRO A 331 -29.12 -9.18 -10.36
N GLY A 332 -28.35 -9.14 -9.27
CA GLY A 332 -28.10 -10.27 -8.37
C GLY A 332 -27.15 -11.31 -8.94
N GLY A 333 -26.66 -11.10 -10.17
CA GLY A 333 -25.73 -11.99 -10.85
C GLY A 333 -24.32 -11.94 -10.26
N THR A 334 -23.56 -13.00 -10.56
CA THR A 334 -22.15 -13.09 -10.18
C THR A 334 -21.26 -13.16 -11.41
N VAL A 335 -20.08 -12.57 -11.30
CA VAL A 335 -19.03 -12.65 -12.30
C VAL A 335 -17.76 -13.16 -11.63
N GLU A 336 -17.17 -14.18 -12.22
CA GLU A 336 -15.99 -14.81 -11.66
C GLU A 336 -14.68 -14.52 -12.42
N ARG A 337 -14.69 -13.61 -13.39
CA ARG A 337 -13.43 -13.22 -14.05
C ARG A 337 -12.47 -12.61 -13.02
N LEU A 338 -11.17 -12.84 -13.21
CA LEU A 338 -10.16 -12.11 -12.46
C LEU A 338 -10.21 -10.61 -12.81
N VAL A 339 -10.24 -9.77 -11.78
CA VAL A 339 -10.15 -8.31 -11.88
C VAL A 339 -9.00 -7.82 -11.00
N SER A 340 -8.18 -6.91 -11.51
CA SER A 340 -7.12 -6.26 -10.73
C SER A 340 -7.30 -4.74 -10.70
N PHE A 341 -6.80 -4.07 -9.67
CA PHE A 341 -6.84 -2.61 -9.55
C PHE A 341 -6.24 -1.86 -10.73
N VAL A 342 -5.20 -2.41 -11.34
CA VAL A 342 -4.59 -1.81 -12.53
C VAL A 342 -5.58 -1.72 -13.70
N ASP A 343 -6.64 -2.53 -13.68
CA ASP A 343 -7.68 -2.59 -14.73
C ASP A 343 -8.71 -1.47 -14.61
N PHE A 344 -8.89 -0.86 -13.42
CA PHE A 344 -9.96 0.09 -13.16
C PHE A 344 -9.90 1.33 -14.07
N PRO A 345 -8.74 2.01 -14.22
CA PRO A 345 -8.64 3.18 -15.10
C PRO A 345 -9.01 2.86 -16.55
N ALA A 346 -8.44 1.79 -17.11
CA ALA A 346 -8.75 1.35 -18.47
C ALA A 346 -10.23 0.96 -18.61
N THR A 347 -10.82 0.34 -17.58
CA THR A 347 -12.24 -0.04 -17.56
C THR A 347 -13.15 1.19 -17.60
N MET A 348 -12.82 2.26 -16.88
CA MET A 348 -13.64 3.48 -16.89
C MET A 348 -13.58 4.18 -18.25
N LEU A 349 -12.39 4.28 -18.83
CA LEU A 349 -12.24 4.85 -20.18
C LEU A 349 -12.97 4.00 -21.22
N SER A 350 -12.87 2.67 -21.14
CA SER A 350 -13.58 1.72 -22.01
C SER A 350 -15.11 1.83 -21.89
N LEU A 351 -15.65 1.94 -20.67
CA LEU A 351 -17.09 2.14 -20.42
C LEU A 351 -17.62 3.41 -21.09
N LEU A 352 -16.79 4.45 -21.12
CA LEU A 352 -17.13 5.77 -21.65
C LEU A 352 -16.75 5.94 -23.13
N GLY A 353 -16.20 4.90 -23.78
CA GLY A 353 -15.70 4.99 -25.16
C GLY A 353 -14.54 5.98 -25.34
N LEU A 354 -13.81 6.29 -24.26
CA LEU A 354 -12.66 7.19 -24.27
C LEU A 354 -11.37 6.44 -24.60
N PRO A 355 -10.36 7.11 -25.22
CA PRO A 355 -9.07 6.49 -25.52
C PRO A 355 -8.35 6.02 -24.24
N ILE A 356 -7.83 4.79 -24.26
CA ILE A 356 -6.98 4.27 -23.19
C ILE A 356 -5.51 4.65 -23.49
N PRO A 357 -4.80 5.34 -22.57
CA PRO A 357 -3.41 5.72 -22.80
C PRO A 357 -2.50 4.49 -22.96
N ALA A 358 -1.51 4.59 -23.86
CA ALA A 358 -0.58 3.49 -24.17
C ALA A 358 0.29 3.04 -22.98
N TYR A 359 0.45 3.88 -21.96
CA TYR A 359 1.17 3.53 -20.74
C TYR A 359 0.35 2.67 -19.76
N SER A 360 -0.97 2.56 -19.97
CA SER A 360 -1.84 1.78 -19.09
C SER A 360 -1.46 0.30 -19.13
N GLN A 361 -1.30 -0.30 -17.95
CA GLN A 361 -0.96 -1.72 -17.80
C GLN A 361 -2.21 -2.57 -17.48
N GLY A 362 -3.38 -1.93 -17.44
CA GLY A 362 -4.66 -2.55 -17.14
C GLY A 362 -5.32 -3.21 -18.35
N VAL A 363 -6.13 -4.21 -18.08
CA VAL A 363 -7.00 -4.89 -19.06
C VAL A 363 -8.45 -4.55 -18.71
N PRO A 364 -9.15 -3.73 -19.52
CA PRO A 364 -10.52 -3.35 -19.21
C PRO A 364 -11.45 -4.56 -19.12
N PHE A 365 -12.29 -4.61 -18.08
CA PHE A 365 -13.23 -5.71 -17.85
C PHE A 365 -14.70 -5.36 -18.17
N LEU A 366 -14.97 -4.11 -18.54
CA LEU A 366 -16.25 -3.58 -18.99
C LEU A 366 -16.06 -2.61 -20.16
N GLY A 367 -17.14 -2.29 -20.88
CA GLY A 367 -17.15 -1.34 -21.99
C GLY A 367 -16.71 -1.93 -23.33
N SER A 368 -16.61 -1.08 -24.35
CA SER A 368 -16.41 -1.49 -25.75
C SER A 368 -15.03 -2.11 -26.02
N ALA A 369 -14.03 -1.76 -25.21
CA ALA A 369 -12.68 -2.32 -25.28
C ALA A 369 -12.48 -3.50 -24.32
N ALA A 370 -13.54 -4.00 -23.66
CA ALA A 370 -13.41 -5.10 -22.71
C ALA A 370 -12.76 -6.32 -23.36
N ALA A 371 -11.63 -6.76 -22.81
CA ALA A 371 -10.95 -7.94 -23.30
C ALA A 371 -11.54 -9.21 -22.65
N GLY A 372 -11.19 -10.36 -23.22
CA GLY A 372 -11.44 -11.66 -22.62
C GLY A 372 -10.85 -11.78 -21.20
N PRO A 373 -11.30 -12.76 -20.39
CA PRO A 373 -10.80 -12.94 -19.03
C PRO A 373 -9.28 -13.08 -18.99
N ARG A 374 -8.61 -12.28 -18.15
CA ARG A 374 -7.17 -12.42 -17.92
C ARG A 374 -6.89 -13.71 -17.14
N ARG A 375 -5.76 -14.34 -17.42
CA ARG A 375 -5.33 -15.57 -16.74
C ARG A 375 -4.72 -15.31 -15.36
N TYR A 376 -4.07 -14.16 -15.19
CA TYR A 376 -3.29 -13.84 -13.99
C TYR A 376 -3.58 -12.43 -13.46
N VAL A 377 -3.53 -12.29 -12.14
CA VAL A 377 -3.39 -11.03 -11.42
C VAL A 377 -2.10 -11.07 -10.58
N TYR A 378 -1.56 -9.89 -10.31
CA TYR A 378 -0.25 -9.74 -9.69
C TYR A 378 -0.34 -8.87 -8.45
N GLY A 379 0.41 -9.24 -7.42
CA GLY A 379 0.53 -8.49 -6.18
C GLY A 379 1.99 -8.18 -5.83
N HIS A 380 2.22 -7.08 -5.13
CA HIS A 380 3.53 -6.75 -4.58
C HIS A 380 3.42 -6.21 -3.16
N ARG A 381 4.50 -6.40 -2.38
CA ARG A 381 4.71 -5.76 -1.09
C ARG A 381 6.17 -5.39 -0.94
N ASP A 382 6.40 -4.14 -0.57
CA ASP A 382 7.72 -3.55 -0.32
C ASP A 382 7.67 -2.82 1.02
N ARG A 383 8.59 -1.88 1.32
CA ARG A 383 8.57 -1.14 2.61
C ARG A 383 7.18 -0.57 2.96
N VAL A 384 6.69 -0.92 4.14
CA VAL A 384 5.51 -0.33 4.77
C VAL A 384 5.91 0.20 6.13
N ASP A 385 5.62 1.47 6.38
CA ASP A 385 6.13 2.18 7.55
C ASP A 385 7.68 2.07 7.61
N GLU A 386 8.27 1.73 8.75
CA GLU A 386 9.69 1.40 8.90
C GLU A 386 10.08 -0.03 8.48
N ALA A 387 9.10 -0.90 8.14
CA ALA A 387 9.33 -2.33 7.91
C ALA A 387 9.60 -2.67 6.44
N TYR A 388 10.88 -2.91 6.11
CA TYR A 388 11.33 -3.38 4.79
C TYR A 388 10.93 -4.84 4.50
N ASP A 389 10.72 -5.13 3.20
CA ASP A 389 10.54 -6.47 2.63
C ASP A 389 10.54 -6.36 1.10
N CYS A 390 10.47 -7.50 0.42
CA CYS A 390 10.27 -7.60 -1.02
C CYS A 390 9.53 -8.92 -1.33
N CYS A 391 8.24 -8.82 -1.60
CA CYS A 391 7.37 -9.97 -1.89
C CYS A 391 6.61 -9.71 -3.20
N ARG A 392 6.42 -10.75 -4.00
CA ARG A 392 5.62 -10.72 -5.23
C ARG A 392 4.69 -11.92 -5.26
N SER A 393 3.51 -11.73 -5.83
CA SER A 393 2.54 -12.82 -6.02
C SER A 393 1.98 -12.85 -7.42
N VAL A 394 1.70 -14.08 -7.89
CA VAL A 394 0.97 -14.36 -9.13
C VAL A 394 -0.19 -15.26 -8.77
N ARG A 395 -1.39 -14.86 -9.18
CA ARG A 395 -2.61 -15.61 -8.89
C ARG A 395 -3.40 -15.85 -10.17
N ASP A 396 -3.75 -17.11 -10.44
CA ASP A 396 -4.74 -17.45 -11.46
C ASP A 396 -6.12 -17.74 -10.84
N GLU A 397 -7.03 -18.39 -11.58
CA GLU A 397 -8.36 -18.70 -11.05
C GLU A 397 -8.37 -19.64 -9.84
N ARG A 398 -7.31 -20.43 -9.64
CA ARG A 398 -7.23 -21.49 -8.63
C ARG A 398 -6.02 -21.33 -7.72
N TYR A 399 -4.86 -21.03 -8.26
CA TYR A 399 -3.59 -21.06 -7.54
C TYR A 399 -3.07 -19.66 -7.23
N LEU A 400 -2.49 -19.50 -6.05
CA LEU A 400 -1.71 -18.34 -5.63
C LEU A 400 -0.27 -18.77 -5.39
N TYR A 401 0.67 -18.17 -6.12
CA TYR A 401 2.10 -18.30 -5.91
C TYR A 401 2.65 -17.03 -5.27
N ILE A 402 3.52 -17.18 -4.28
CA ILE A 402 4.23 -16.06 -3.62
C ILE A 402 5.73 -16.35 -3.63
N ARG A 403 6.51 -15.34 -4.03
CA ARG A 403 7.97 -15.31 -3.86
C ARG A 403 8.34 -14.26 -2.82
N ASN A 404 8.92 -14.72 -1.71
CA ASN A 404 9.45 -13.87 -0.65
C ASN A 404 10.97 -13.76 -0.83
N TYR A 405 11.47 -12.57 -1.21
CA TYR A 405 12.89 -12.32 -1.42
C TYR A 405 13.64 -11.95 -0.13
N MET A 406 12.91 -11.66 0.95
CA MET A 406 13.48 -11.48 2.29
C MET A 406 12.88 -12.48 3.30
N PRO A 407 13.09 -13.79 3.12
CA PRO A 407 12.46 -14.84 3.94
C PRO A 407 12.98 -14.87 5.39
N HIS A 408 14.18 -14.32 5.62
CA HIS A 408 14.74 -14.13 6.96
C HIS A 408 13.94 -13.15 7.84
N LEU A 409 12.94 -12.45 7.29
CA LEU A 409 12.03 -11.57 8.04
C LEU A 409 10.65 -12.21 8.19
N SER A 410 10.09 -12.16 9.40
CA SER A 410 8.72 -12.55 9.72
C SER A 410 7.65 -11.78 8.91
N TYR A 411 6.46 -12.37 8.72
CA TYR A 411 5.27 -11.59 8.33
C TYR A 411 4.80 -10.66 9.45
N HIS A 412 5.00 -11.07 10.72
CA HIS A 412 4.68 -10.30 11.91
C HIS A 412 5.86 -9.45 12.41
N GLN A 413 6.56 -8.75 11.51
CA GLN A 413 7.69 -7.89 11.94
C GLN A 413 7.25 -6.88 13.02
N PRO A 414 8.09 -6.57 14.02
CA PRO A 414 7.85 -5.46 14.94
C PRO A 414 7.62 -4.16 14.15
N SER A 415 6.59 -3.40 14.52
CA SER A 415 6.32 -2.11 13.89
C SER A 415 5.60 -1.16 14.86
N ALA A 416 6.01 0.10 14.86
CA ALA A 416 5.68 1.08 15.89
C ALA A 416 4.21 1.51 15.86
N TRP A 417 3.63 1.75 14.68
CA TRP A 417 2.24 2.19 14.55
C TRP A 417 1.23 1.05 14.80
N PRO A 418 1.21 -0.03 13.99
CA PRO A 418 0.26 -1.12 14.23
C PRO A 418 0.53 -1.86 15.55
N GLY A 419 1.75 -1.80 16.09
CA GLY A 419 2.10 -2.37 17.40
C GLY A 419 1.44 -1.69 18.61
N GLN A 420 0.80 -0.52 18.42
CA GLN A 420 -0.02 0.11 19.47
C GLN A 420 -1.35 -0.61 19.70
N GLY A 421 -1.86 -1.34 18.69
CA GLY A 421 -3.10 -2.10 18.80
C GLY A 421 -2.91 -3.39 19.60
N GLU A 422 -3.76 -3.62 20.60
CA GLU A 422 -3.65 -4.73 21.58
C GLU A 422 -3.46 -6.12 20.94
N ILE A 423 -4.03 -6.33 19.75
CA ILE A 423 -3.93 -7.61 19.03
C ILE A 423 -2.50 -8.00 18.66
N ARG A 424 -1.62 -7.05 18.31
CA ARG A 424 -0.26 -7.39 17.88
C ARG A 424 0.63 -7.83 19.06
N PRO A 425 0.73 -7.07 20.16
CA PRO A 425 1.42 -7.54 21.35
C PRO A 425 0.85 -8.86 21.89
N GLU A 426 -0.46 -9.10 21.77
CA GLU A 426 -1.06 -10.37 22.18
C GLU A 426 -0.60 -11.54 21.30
N ILE A 427 -0.54 -11.36 19.97
CA ILE A 427 0.03 -12.36 19.06
C ILE A 427 1.51 -12.61 19.41
N SER A 428 2.30 -11.57 19.64
CA SER A 428 3.71 -11.70 20.07
C SER A 428 3.84 -12.46 21.39
N ARG A 429 3.03 -12.14 22.40
CA ARG A 429 3.03 -12.81 23.71
C ARG A 429 2.76 -14.31 23.59
N VAL A 430 1.79 -14.71 22.75
CA VAL A 430 1.50 -16.13 22.52
C VAL A 430 2.60 -16.80 21.70
N ALA A 431 3.17 -16.10 20.71
CA ALA A 431 4.28 -16.60 19.91
C ALA A 431 5.54 -16.87 20.74
N GLU A 432 5.88 -15.96 21.66
CA GLU A 432 7.01 -16.08 22.59
C GLU A 432 6.85 -17.26 23.56
N ALA A 433 5.62 -17.63 23.91
CA ALA A 433 5.35 -18.83 24.70
C ALA A 433 5.59 -20.15 23.93
N GLY A 434 5.83 -20.09 22.61
CA GLY A 434 6.25 -21.23 21.77
C GLY A 434 5.12 -22.14 21.27
N ASN A 435 3.90 -22.01 21.79
CA ASN A 435 2.76 -22.88 21.50
C ASN A 435 1.93 -22.40 20.29
N LEU A 436 2.56 -22.29 19.12
CA LEU A 436 1.89 -21.88 17.88
C LEU A 436 1.46 -23.08 17.02
N THR A 437 0.21 -23.06 16.54
CA THR A 437 -0.24 -23.94 15.46
C THR A 437 0.50 -23.61 14.15
N PRO A 438 0.53 -24.50 13.14
CA PRO A 438 1.19 -24.19 11.87
C PRO A 438 0.69 -22.90 11.19
N PRO A 439 -0.63 -22.61 11.11
CA PRO A 439 -1.13 -21.32 10.60
C PRO A 439 -0.67 -20.11 11.41
N GLN A 440 -0.61 -20.21 12.74
CA GLN A 440 -0.14 -19.10 13.58
C GLN A 440 1.36 -18.89 13.41
N ARG A 441 2.14 -19.98 13.29
CA ARG A 441 3.58 -19.93 13.02
C ARG A 441 3.88 -19.36 11.63
N HIS A 442 3.05 -19.61 10.63
CA HIS A 442 3.18 -18.99 9.31
C HIS A 442 3.22 -17.45 9.41
N TYR A 443 2.31 -16.87 10.21
CA TYR A 443 2.26 -15.43 10.38
C TYR A 443 3.28 -14.90 11.41
N ALA A 444 3.32 -15.49 12.61
CA ALA A 444 4.06 -14.97 13.76
C ALA A 444 5.43 -15.66 14.00
N GLY A 445 5.84 -16.56 13.11
CA GLY A 445 7.16 -17.17 13.15
C GLY A 445 8.29 -16.16 12.89
N PRO A 446 9.53 -16.47 13.31
CA PRO A 446 10.66 -15.54 13.17
C PRO A 446 11.07 -15.29 11.71
N THR A 447 10.74 -16.21 10.81
CA THR A 447 10.99 -16.17 9.38
C THR A 447 9.70 -16.51 8.62
N LYS A 448 9.71 -16.33 7.30
CA LYS A 448 8.65 -16.77 6.40
C LYS A 448 9.22 -17.65 5.28
N PRO A 449 8.42 -18.53 4.65
CA PRO A 449 8.91 -19.35 3.55
C PRO A 449 9.41 -18.48 2.38
N ALA A 450 10.51 -18.87 1.75
CA ALA A 450 11.00 -18.22 0.53
C ALA A 450 10.02 -18.28 -0.64
N GLU A 451 9.24 -19.35 -0.68
CA GLU A 451 8.37 -19.68 -1.80
C GLU A 451 7.13 -20.39 -1.30
N GLU A 452 5.98 -19.97 -1.82
CA GLU A 452 4.68 -20.48 -1.36
C GLU A 452 3.76 -20.72 -2.55
N LEU A 453 2.99 -21.81 -2.48
CA LEU A 453 1.94 -22.15 -3.44
C LEU A 453 0.70 -22.58 -2.68
N TYR A 454 -0.45 -22.02 -3.03
CA TYR A 454 -1.74 -22.36 -2.43
C TYR A 454 -2.75 -22.73 -3.51
N ASP A 455 -3.55 -23.76 -3.27
CA ASP A 455 -4.78 -24.03 -4.02
C ASP A 455 -5.93 -23.27 -3.33
N CYS A 456 -6.24 -22.07 -3.80
CA CYS A 456 -7.25 -21.20 -3.19
C CYS A 456 -8.68 -21.76 -3.27
N ARG A 457 -8.94 -22.82 -4.05
CA ARG A 457 -10.25 -23.49 -4.06
C ARG A 457 -10.38 -24.46 -2.88
N ALA A 458 -9.32 -25.22 -2.60
CA ALA A 458 -9.28 -26.17 -1.49
C ALA A 458 -8.94 -25.49 -0.16
N ASP A 459 -8.16 -24.41 -0.20
CA ASP A 459 -7.64 -23.68 0.94
C ASP A 459 -7.81 -22.15 0.74
N PRO A 460 -9.03 -21.63 0.92
CA PRO A 460 -9.34 -20.22 0.68
C PRO A 460 -8.66 -19.26 1.66
N LEU A 461 -8.05 -19.76 2.75
CA LEU A 461 -7.33 -18.96 3.74
C LEU A 461 -5.80 -18.97 3.55
N ASN A 462 -5.31 -19.72 2.55
CA ASN A 462 -3.88 -19.87 2.24
C ASN A 462 -3.06 -20.35 3.46
N LEU A 463 -3.47 -21.46 4.06
CA LEU A 463 -2.88 -22.06 5.26
C LEU A 463 -1.84 -23.14 4.94
N VAL A 464 -1.99 -23.86 3.83
CA VAL A 464 -1.17 -25.02 3.47
C VAL A 464 -0.29 -24.67 2.28
N ASN A 465 1.00 -24.48 2.53
CA ASN A 465 1.98 -24.29 1.47
C ASN A 465 2.25 -25.62 0.74
N LEU A 466 1.95 -25.65 -0.56
CA LEU A 466 2.06 -26.81 -1.45
C LEU A 466 3.42 -26.88 -2.17
N VAL A 467 4.37 -26.00 -1.84
CA VAL A 467 5.74 -26.12 -2.37
C VAL A 467 6.35 -27.44 -1.90
N GLY A 468 6.73 -28.27 -2.88
CA GLY A 468 7.25 -29.63 -2.65
C GLY A 468 6.21 -30.74 -2.87
N ASP A 469 4.93 -30.39 -3.06
CA ASP A 469 3.90 -31.36 -3.43
C ASP A 469 4.01 -31.70 -4.93
N ALA A 470 4.30 -32.97 -5.22
CA ALA A 470 4.48 -33.46 -6.59
C ALA A 470 3.21 -33.34 -7.45
N THR A 471 2.01 -33.36 -6.85
CA THR A 471 0.73 -33.23 -7.56
C THR A 471 0.48 -31.81 -8.08
N HIS A 472 1.17 -30.82 -7.50
CA HIS A 472 1.04 -29.41 -7.85
C HIS A 472 2.25 -28.83 -8.59
N ALA A 473 3.21 -29.68 -8.98
CA ALA A 473 4.46 -29.27 -9.62
C ALA A 473 4.25 -28.46 -10.91
N ASP A 474 3.30 -28.86 -11.76
CA ASP A 474 3.02 -28.14 -13.01
C ASP A 474 2.46 -26.73 -12.76
N ALA A 475 1.61 -26.58 -11.75
CA ALA A 475 1.10 -25.27 -11.35
C ALA A 475 2.22 -24.39 -10.78
N LEU A 476 3.09 -24.98 -9.97
CA LEU A 476 4.25 -24.31 -9.38
C LEU A 476 5.19 -23.77 -10.46
N GLU A 477 5.66 -24.63 -11.38
CA GLU A 477 6.60 -24.22 -12.44
C GLU A 477 6.00 -23.17 -13.36
N ARG A 478 4.72 -23.31 -13.71
CA ARG A 478 4.03 -22.32 -14.53
C ARG A 478 3.95 -20.95 -13.84
N LEU A 479 3.59 -20.91 -12.56
CA LEU A 479 3.47 -19.65 -11.84
C LEU A 479 4.83 -19.03 -11.48
N ARG A 480 5.88 -19.84 -11.30
CA ARG A 480 7.27 -19.38 -11.23
C ARG A 480 7.68 -18.68 -12.52
N ALA A 481 7.45 -19.31 -13.66
CA ALA A 481 7.78 -18.73 -14.97
C ALA A 481 6.98 -17.44 -15.22
N GLU A 482 5.69 -17.44 -14.86
CA GLU A 482 4.83 -16.26 -14.96
C GLU A 482 5.30 -15.11 -14.07
N HIS A 483 5.72 -15.41 -12.83
CA HIS A 483 6.30 -14.44 -11.91
C HIS A 483 7.53 -13.76 -12.52
N THR A 484 8.49 -14.55 -13.02
CA THR A 484 9.70 -14.01 -13.66
C THR A 484 9.35 -13.17 -14.89
N ARG A 485 8.45 -13.65 -15.74
CA ARG A 485 7.97 -12.92 -16.92
C ARG A 485 7.39 -11.56 -16.53
N TRP A 486 6.48 -11.53 -15.57
CA TRP A 486 5.83 -10.29 -15.13
C TRP A 486 6.80 -9.29 -14.51
N VAL A 487 7.72 -9.73 -13.64
CA VAL A 487 8.75 -8.85 -13.06
C VAL A 487 9.56 -8.16 -14.16
N LEU A 488 10.00 -8.92 -15.17
CA LEU A 488 10.80 -8.40 -16.28
C LEU A 488 9.99 -7.45 -17.18
N GLU A 489 8.77 -7.83 -17.58
CA GLU A 489 7.94 -7.01 -18.48
C GLU A 489 7.43 -5.74 -17.83
N SER A 490 7.05 -5.82 -16.55
CA SER A 490 6.60 -4.65 -15.78
C SER A 490 7.73 -3.69 -15.44
N ARG A 491 9.00 -4.09 -15.65
CA ARG A 491 10.19 -3.34 -15.24
C ARG A 491 10.13 -2.98 -13.75
N ASP A 492 9.82 -3.97 -12.91
CA ASP A 492 9.63 -3.80 -11.47
C ASP A 492 10.88 -3.25 -10.79
N VAL A 493 10.82 -2.01 -10.29
CA VAL A 493 11.98 -1.34 -9.67
C VAL A 493 12.24 -1.78 -8.22
N GLY A 494 11.39 -2.61 -7.62
CA GLY A 494 11.50 -3.02 -6.22
C GLY A 494 12.59 -4.04 -5.93
N PHE A 495 13.30 -4.46 -6.97
CA PHE A 495 14.55 -5.20 -6.82
C PHE A 495 15.75 -4.30 -6.56
N LEU A 496 15.58 -2.97 -6.52
CA LEU A 496 16.55 -2.03 -5.99
C LEU A 496 16.13 -1.54 -4.60
N PRO A 497 17.07 -1.39 -3.65
CA PRO A 497 16.78 -0.69 -2.40
C PRO A 497 16.51 0.81 -2.66
N GLU A 498 15.63 1.44 -1.88
CA GLU A 498 15.21 2.86 -2.06
C GLU A 498 16.35 3.84 -2.32
N TRP A 499 17.47 3.69 -1.62
CA TRP A 499 18.64 4.54 -1.84
C TRP A 499 19.18 4.44 -3.27
N GLU A 500 19.28 3.23 -3.82
CA GLU A 500 19.72 3.00 -5.20
C GLU A 500 18.72 3.55 -6.21
N ILE A 501 17.41 3.43 -5.95
CA ILE A 501 16.39 4.04 -6.82
C ILE A 501 16.62 5.55 -6.90
N TRP A 502 16.77 6.23 -5.74
CA TRP A 502 17.05 7.67 -5.71
C TRP A 502 18.34 8.06 -6.44
N GLN A 503 19.43 7.30 -6.26
CA GLN A 503 20.68 7.61 -6.94
C GLN A 503 20.57 7.39 -8.45
N ARG A 504 20.00 6.26 -8.85
CA ARG A 504 19.92 5.85 -10.25
C ARG A 504 18.85 6.60 -11.01
N SER A 505 17.86 7.21 -10.37
CA SER A 505 16.83 8.03 -11.03
C SER A 505 17.11 9.53 -11.00
N LYS A 506 18.30 9.99 -10.56
CA LYS A 506 18.65 11.42 -10.62
C LYS A 506 18.47 11.99 -12.03
N GLY A 507 17.82 13.15 -12.13
CA GLY A 507 17.54 13.84 -13.38
C GLY A 507 16.46 13.17 -14.26
N THR A 508 15.74 12.18 -13.74
CA THR A 508 14.65 11.46 -14.43
C THR A 508 13.67 10.93 -13.38
N THR A 509 12.85 9.95 -13.75
CA THR A 509 11.90 9.25 -12.87
C THR A 509 12.31 7.79 -12.72
N PRO A 510 11.90 7.08 -11.64
CA PRO A 510 12.15 5.64 -11.54
C PRO A 510 11.55 4.85 -12.71
N TYR A 511 10.39 5.25 -13.23
CA TYR A 511 9.75 4.61 -14.37
C TYR A 511 10.62 4.66 -15.64
N GLU A 512 11.22 5.81 -15.94
CA GLU A 512 12.11 5.97 -17.10
C GLU A 512 13.46 5.28 -16.88
N MET A 513 14.04 5.42 -15.68
CA MET A 513 15.25 4.67 -15.29
C MET A 513 15.05 3.16 -15.49
N ALA A 514 13.89 2.62 -15.16
CA ALA A 514 13.60 1.20 -15.26
C ALA A 514 13.60 0.67 -16.71
N ARG A 515 13.52 1.57 -17.70
CA ARG A 515 13.52 1.27 -19.14
C ARG A 515 14.90 1.45 -19.78
N ASP A 516 15.90 1.82 -18.99
CA ASP A 516 17.29 1.94 -19.40
C ASP A 516 18.11 0.80 -18.76
N ASP A 517 18.40 -0.24 -19.55
CA ASP A 517 19.14 -1.42 -19.07
C ASP A 517 20.57 -1.09 -18.63
N ALA A 518 21.15 0.04 -19.04
CA ALA A 518 22.47 0.47 -18.57
C ALA A 518 22.41 1.03 -17.14
N ARG A 519 21.29 1.67 -16.76
CA ARG A 519 21.07 2.18 -15.40
C ARG A 519 20.46 1.11 -14.48
N TYR A 520 19.60 0.26 -15.04
CA TYR A 520 18.91 -0.79 -14.31
C TYR A 520 18.93 -2.14 -15.04
N PRO A 521 20.00 -2.93 -14.88
CA PRO A 521 20.10 -4.27 -15.47
C PRO A 521 19.23 -5.28 -14.69
N LEU A 522 17.90 -5.12 -14.76
CA LEU A 522 16.93 -5.87 -13.96
C LEU A 522 17.12 -7.39 -14.06
N SER A 523 17.32 -7.94 -15.26
CA SER A 523 17.50 -9.39 -15.43
C SER A 523 18.68 -9.94 -14.62
N LYS A 524 19.77 -9.18 -14.52
CA LYS A 524 20.96 -9.54 -13.75
C LYS A 524 20.70 -9.45 -12.24
N ILE A 525 20.02 -8.39 -11.81
CA ILE A 525 19.66 -8.16 -10.41
C ILE A 525 18.66 -9.22 -9.93
N LEU A 526 17.67 -9.55 -10.75
CA LEU A 526 16.69 -10.60 -10.48
C LEU A 526 17.35 -11.98 -10.37
N ALA A 527 18.31 -12.30 -11.25
CA ALA A 527 19.07 -13.54 -11.15
C ALA A 527 19.82 -13.67 -9.82
N ALA A 528 20.34 -12.57 -9.27
CA ALA A 528 20.94 -12.54 -7.93
C ALA A 528 19.89 -12.70 -6.82
N ALA A 529 18.74 -12.04 -6.94
CA ALA A 529 17.63 -12.17 -5.98
C ALA A 529 17.07 -13.61 -5.94
N ASP A 530 17.02 -14.30 -7.08
CA ASP A 530 16.53 -15.67 -7.18
C ASP A 530 17.44 -16.72 -6.51
N LEU A 531 18.69 -16.36 -6.20
CA LEU A 531 19.61 -17.19 -5.40
C LEU A 531 19.24 -17.22 -3.90
N VAL A 532 18.44 -16.27 -3.42
CA VAL A 532 18.07 -16.19 -2.00
C VAL A 532 17.29 -17.44 -1.57
N ASP A 533 17.76 -18.06 -0.49
CA ASP A 533 17.15 -19.24 0.15
C ASP A 533 17.00 -20.46 -0.78
N ARG A 534 18.02 -20.70 -1.60
CA ARG A 534 18.16 -21.88 -2.47
C ARG A 534 19.14 -22.94 -1.93
N GLY A 535 19.45 -22.84 -0.63
CA GLY A 535 20.34 -23.75 0.10
C GLY A 535 21.85 -23.59 -0.17
N PRO A 536 22.69 -24.36 0.55
CA PRO A 536 24.16 -24.19 0.54
C PRO A 536 24.83 -24.36 -0.82
N ALA A 537 24.20 -25.09 -1.75
CA ALA A 537 24.73 -25.29 -3.10
C ALA A 537 24.89 -23.98 -3.89
N LYS A 538 24.23 -22.88 -3.48
CA LYS A 538 24.35 -21.57 -4.11
C LYS A 538 25.40 -20.66 -3.48
N ARG A 539 26.14 -21.10 -2.45
CA ARG A 539 27.16 -20.30 -1.76
C ARG A 539 28.18 -19.66 -2.71
N SER A 540 28.73 -20.44 -3.64
CA SER A 540 29.72 -19.91 -4.60
C SER A 540 29.11 -18.85 -5.52
N ALA A 541 27.87 -19.05 -5.98
CA ALA A 541 27.18 -18.06 -6.81
C ALA A 541 26.92 -16.75 -6.03
N LEU A 542 26.50 -16.85 -4.77
CA LEU A 542 26.33 -15.70 -3.88
C LEU A 542 27.67 -14.98 -3.64
N GLY A 543 28.76 -15.72 -3.45
CA GLY A 543 30.11 -15.15 -3.36
C GLY A 543 30.55 -14.40 -4.62
N LEU A 544 30.13 -14.85 -5.81
CA LEU A 544 30.34 -14.11 -7.06
C LEU A 544 29.51 -12.82 -7.10
N CYS A 545 28.25 -12.85 -6.65
CA CYS A 545 27.41 -11.66 -6.54
C CYS A 545 28.09 -10.57 -5.69
N MET A 546 28.78 -10.94 -4.61
CA MET A 546 29.48 -10.00 -3.73
C MET A 546 30.64 -9.24 -4.39
N ASN A 547 31.13 -9.70 -5.54
CA ASN A 547 32.21 -9.05 -6.30
C ASN A 547 31.71 -8.33 -7.56
N ASP A 548 30.39 -8.27 -7.77
CA ASP A 548 29.82 -7.63 -8.95
C ASP A 548 29.94 -6.10 -8.92
N GLY A 549 30.06 -5.47 -10.09
CA GLY A 549 30.12 -4.01 -10.21
C GLY A 549 28.80 -3.32 -9.84
N ASP A 550 27.65 -3.99 -9.98
CA ASP A 550 26.34 -3.42 -9.68
C ASP A 550 25.93 -3.62 -8.21
N ALA A 551 25.57 -2.53 -7.53
CA ALA A 551 25.19 -2.55 -6.12
C ALA A 551 23.89 -3.33 -5.84
N GLY A 552 22.96 -3.42 -6.79
CA GLY A 552 21.76 -4.23 -6.69
C GLY A 552 22.06 -5.73 -6.69
N VAL A 553 23.06 -6.17 -7.47
CA VAL A 553 23.54 -7.56 -7.44
C VAL A 553 24.20 -7.88 -6.10
N ARG A 554 25.07 -6.98 -5.60
CA ARG A 554 25.72 -7.14 -4.29
C ARG A 554 24.72 -7.14 -3.14
N PHE A 555 23.69 -6.28 -3.20
CA PHE A 555 22.61 -6.23 -2.22
C PHE A 555 21.93 -7.60 -2.08
N TRP A 556 21.53 -8.23 -3.18
CA TRP A 556 20.92 -9.57 -3.12
C TRP A 556 21.92 -10.66 -2.72
N GLY A 557 23.20 -10.51 -3.07
CA GLY A 557 24.28 -11.35 -2.55
C GLY A 557 24.34 -11.35 -1.02
N VAL A 558 24.28 -10.17 -0.40
CA VAL A 558 24.24 -10.02 1.07
C VAL A 558 23.02 -10.72 1.67
N ILE A 559 21.83 -10.48 1.13
CA ILE A 559 20.59 -11.11 1.63
C ILE A 559 20.67 -12.63 1.49
N GLY A 560 21.19 -13.14 0.37
CA GLY A 560 21.36 -14.57 0.16
C GLY A 560 22.34 -15.20 1.16
N LEU A 561 23.50 -14.58 1.40
CA LEU A 561 24.47 -15.04 2.40
C LEU A 561 23.87 -15.03 3.81
N ARG A 562 23.08 -14.00 4.16
CA ARG A 562 22.34 -13.96 5.43
C ARG A 562 21.41 -15.16 5.58
N CYS A 563 20.68 -15.52 4.52
CA CYS A 563 19.73 -16.64 4.55
C CYS A 563 20.42 -18.01 4.60
N LEU A 564 21.69 -18.15 4.16
CA LEU A 564 22.45 -19.39 4.35
C LEU A 564 22.73 -19.71 5.82
N GLY A 565 22.80 -18.69 6.69
CA GLY A 565 22.97 -18.89 8.13
C GLY A 565 24.35 -19.37 8.58
N GLU A 566 25.35 -19.36 7.69
CA GLU A 566 26.72 -19.78 7.97
C GLU A 566 27.42 -18.75 8.86
N LYS A 567 27.96 -19.18 10.00
CA LYS A 567 28.54 -18.30 11.02
C LYS A 567 30.00 -17.95 10.77
N ASP A 568 30.63 -18.61 9.82
CA ASP A 568 32.05 -18.52 9.50
C ASP A 568 32.31 -18.90 8.04
N GLY A 569 33.57 -18.74 7.60
CA GLY A 569 33.99 -19.09 6.24
C GLY A 569 33.86 -17.94 5.22
N PRO A 570 33.92 -18.27 3.90
CA PRO A 570 34.09 -17.27 2.85
C PRO A 570 32.89 -16.34 2.70
N GLY A 571 31.68 -16.79 3.04
CA GLY A 571 30.48 -15.95 3.03
C GLY A 571 30.56 -14.84 4.10
N VAL A 572 30.97 -15.18 5.32
CA VAL A 572 31.16 -14.20 6.40
C VAL A 572 32.29 -13.23 6.08
N ALA A 573 33.41 -13.71 5.54
CA ALA A 573 34.50 -12.83 5.10
C ALA A 573 34.04 -11.84 4.00
N ALA A 574 33.15 -12.27 3.10
CA ALA A 574 32.56 -11.38 2.10
C ALA A 574 31.62 -10.33 2.72
N LEU A 575 30.85 -10.70 3.75
CA LEU A 575 30.00 -9.76 4.49
C LEU A 575 30.84 -8.72 5.28
N GLU A 576 31.92 -9.16 5.92
CA GLU A 576 32.86 -8.26 6.61
C GLU A 576 33.49 -7.26 5.64
N LYS A 577 33.91 -7.71 4.46
CA LYS A 577 34.38 -6.81 3.38
C LYS A 577 33.29 -5.84 2.93
N ALA A 578 32.03 -6.29 2.86
CA ALA A 578 30.91 -5.48 2.43
C ALA A 578 30.53 -4.36 3.41
N LEU A 579 31.03 -4.37 4.65
CA LEU A 579 30.91 -3.22 5.57
C LEU A 579 31.58 -1.95 5.03
N ALA A 580 32.46 -2.07 4.03
CA ALA A 580 33.11 -0.96 3.35
C ALA A 580 32.51 -0.66 1.95
N ASP A 581 31.42 -1.31 1.54
CA ASP A 581 30.80 -1.11 0.22
C ASP A 581 30.46 0.37 -0.03
N PRO A 582 30.61 0.95 -1.23
CA PRO A 582 30.21 2.34 -1.47
C PRO A 582 28.70 2.57 -1.30
N SER A 583 27.86 1.57 -1.54
CA SER A 583 26.41 1.67 -1.41
C SER A 583 25.95 1.47 0.04
N PRO A 584 25.33 2.49 0.68
CA PRO A 584 24.78 2.35 2.04
C PRO A 584 23.86 1.14 2.24
N PRO A 585 22.88 0.83 1.37
CA PRO A 585 22.03 -0.34 1.60
C PRO A 585 22.80 -1.67 1.59
N VAL A 586 23.89 -1.80 0.80
CA VAL A 586 24.74 -3.01 0.83
C VAL A 586 25.47 -3.12 2.17
N ARG A 587 26.10 -2.03 2.63
CA ARG A 587 26.80 -2.01 3.93
C ARG A 587 25.86 -2.30 5.11
N ILE A 588 24.69 -1.67 5.13
CA ILE A 588 23.72 -1.77 6.22
C ILE A 588 23.17 -3.19 6.31
N GLU A 589 22.80 -3.80 5.18
CA GLU A 589 22.34 -5.19 5.18
C GLU A 589 23.47 -6.17 5.54
N ALA A 590 24.73 -5.87 5.17
CA ALA A 590 25.86 -6.69 5.55
C ALA A 590 26.09 -6.64 7.06
N ALA A 591 25.97 -5.46 7.68
CA ALA A 591 25.98 -5.31 9.14
C ALA A 591 24.83 -6.09 9.79
N GLY A 592 23.60 -5.97 9.28
CA GLY A 592 22.45 -6.73 9.78
C GLY A 592 22.64 -8.25 9.66
N ALA A 593 23.26 -8.71 8.57
CA ALA A 593 23.60 -10.11 8.37
C ALA A 593 24.64 -10.59 9.40
N LEU A 594 25.74 -9.84 9.59
CA LEU A 594 26.78 -10.16 10.58
C LEU A 594 26.22 -10.21 12.01
N ALA A 595 25.35 -9.26 12.38
CA ALA A 595 24.67 -9.29 13.68
C ALA A 595 23.86 -10.58 13.88
N ALA A 596 23.08 -10.98 12.87
CA ALA A 596 22.30 -12.22 12.90
C ALA A 596 23.18 -13.49 12.95
N LEU A 597 24.40 -13.42 12.42
CA LEU A 597 25.38 -14.50 12.41
C LEU A 597 26.30 -14.52 13.64
N GLY A 598 26.04 -13.67 14.64
CA GLY A 598 26.76 -13.67 15.92
C GLY A 598 27.90 -12.67 16.03
N LYS A 599 27.97 -11.66 15.14
CA LYS A 599 28.96 -10.57 15.12
C LYS A 599 28.30 -9.19 15.31
N PRO A 600 27.64 -8.95 16.46
CA PRO A 600 26.87 -7.71 16.67
C PRO A 600 27.74 -6.47 16.86
N ALA A 601 28.97 -6.60 17.39
CA ALA A 601 29.83 -5.45 17.65
C ALA A 601 30.27 -4.78 16.35
N GLU A 602 30.77 -5.58 15.40
CA GLU A 602 31.18 -5.15 14.07
C GLU A 602 30.01 -4.51 13.30
N ALA A 603 28.81 -5.09 13.45
CA ALA A 603 27.59 -4.56 12.86
C ALA A 603 27.22 -3.18 13.43
N VAL A 604 27.21 -3.01 14.76
CA VAL A 604 26.90 -1.73 15.40
C VAL A 604 27.88 -0.64 14.96
N ASP A 605 29.18 -0.93 14.96
CA ASP A 605 30.20 0.05 14.58
C ASP A 605 30.03 0.54 13.14
N ALA A 606 29.68 -0.35 12.21
CA ALA A 606 29.36 0.02 10.84
C ALA A 606 28.10 0.91 10.76
N LEU A 607 27.01 0.52 11.44
CA LEU A 607 25.72 1.21 11.37
C LEU A 607 25.76 2.64 11.93
N ARG A 608 26.62 2.92 12.93
CA ARG A 608 26.79 4.26 13.49
C ARG A 608 27.24 5.30 12.47
N LYS A 609 27.93 4.88 11.41
CA LYS A 609 28.31 5.75 10.28
C LYS A 609 27.09 6.13 9.46
N ASP A 610 26.23 5.15 9.14
CA ASP A 610 25.07 5.35 8.27
C ASP A 610 23.94 6.14 8.96
N LEU A 611 23.88 6.16 10.30
CA LEU A 611 23.01 7.08 11.06
C LEU A 611 23.31 8.57 10.80
N LYS A 612 24.51 8.89 10.31
CA LYS A 612 24.95 10.28 10.02
C LYS A 612 24.82 10.63 8.53
N SER A 613 24.20 9.76 7.73
CA SER A 613 23.97 9.97 6.31
C SER A 613 23.02 11.15 6.06
N GLU A 614 23.29 11.91 5.01
CA GLU A 614 22.35 12.95 4.53
C GLU A 614 21.08 12.33 3.91
N SER A 615 21.18 11.10 3.40
CA SER A 615 20.07 10.37 2.82
C SER A 615 19.19 9.73 3.90
N GLN A 616 17.92 10.12 3.94
CA GLN A 616 16.94 9.63 4.89
C GLN A 616 16.61 8.14 4.72
N SER A 617 16.65 7.62 3.49
CA SER A 617 16.45 6.18 3.26
C SER A 617 17.60 5.34 3.83
N ALA A 618 18.83 5.86 3.84
CA ALA A 618 19.96 5.20 4.49
C ALA A 618 19.86 5.28 6.03
N VAL A 619 19.49 6.45 6.58
CA VAL A 619 19.27 6.62 8.02
C VAL A 619 18.15 5.70 8.51
N LEU A 620 17.02 5.66 7.81
CA LEU A 620 15.89 4.78 8.13
C LEU A 620 16.32 3.31 8.15
N ARG A 621 17.03 2.84 7.12
CA ARG A 621 17.48 1.45 7.07
C ARG A 621 18.48 1.13 8.18
N ALA A 622 19.37 2.06 8.54
CA ALA A 622 20.30 1.89 9.66
C ALA A 622 19.56 1.82 11.00
N CYS A 623 18.64 2.76 11.26
CA CYS A 623 17.76 2.74 12.43
C CYS A 623 16.98 1.44 12.53
N ARG A 624 16.37 1.00 11.42
CA ARG A 624 15.60 -0.24 11.36
C ARG A 624 16.46 -1.48 11.63
N THR A 625 17.68 -1.50 11.12
CA THR A 625 18.60 -2.62 11.36
C THR A 625 18.98 -2.69 12.84
N LEU A 626 19.29 -1.55 13.46
CA LEU A 626 19.56 -1.47 14.90
C LEU A 626 18.33 -1.83 15.75
N GLU A 627 17.13 -1.39 15.35
CA GLU A 627 15.88 -1.74 16.01
C GLU A 627 15.69 -3.26 16.07
N LEU A 628 15.90 -3.95 14.96
CA LEU A 628 15.79 -5.41 14.87
C LEU A 628 16.89 -6.17 15.63
N MET A 629 18.03 -5.53 15.91
CA MET A 629 19.09 -6.09 16.76
C MET A 629 18.74 -6.03 18.25
N GLY A 630 17.76 -5.20 18.65
CA GLY A 630 17.31 -5.06 20.02
C GLY A 630 18.43 -4.65 20.98
N GLU A 631 18.59 -5.40 22.07
CA GLU A 631 19.59 -5.14 23.11
C GLU A 631 21.05 -5.07 22.58
N ALA A 632 21.37 -5.82 21.53
CA ALA A 632 22.70 -5.79 20.93
C ALA A 632 23.06 -4.41 20.34
N ALA A 633 22.07 -3.57 20.02
CA ALA A 633 22.27 -2.21 19.49
C ALA A 633 22.50 -1.15 20.59
N ARG A 634 22.54 -1.53 21.87
CA ARG A 634 22.76 -0.61 23.00
C ARG A 634 23.95 0.36 22.82
N PRO A 635 25.11 -0.02 22.24
CA PRO A 635 26.22 0.91 22.03
C PRO A 635 25.91 2.06 21.05
N ALA A 636 24.90 1.92 20.19
CA ALA A 636 24.45 2.98 19.26
C ALA A 636 23.39 3.93 19.87
N ALA A 637 22.96 3.73 21.12
CA ALA A 637 21.85 4.49 21.69
C ALA A 637 22.05 6.01 21.69
N ALA A 638 23.29 6.49 21.89
CA ALA A 638 23.62 7.91 21.83
C ALA A 638 23.50 8.46 20.40
N ASP A 639 23.97 7.71 19.39
CA ASP A 639 23.85 8.07 17.98
C ASP A 639 22.37 8.12 17.55
N VAL A 640 21.55 7.15 18.00
CA VAL A 640 20.10 7.11 17.71
C VAL A 640 19.36 8.29 18.36
N LYS A 641 19.75 8.72 19.57
CA LYS A 641 19.22 9.94 20.18
C LYS A 641 19.60 11.20 19.39
N ALA A 642 20.80 11.24 18.82
CA ALA A 642 21.23 12.34 17.97
C ALA A 642 20.41 12.43 16.66
N VAL A 643 20.00 11.29 16.10
CA VAL A 643 19.04 11.23 14.99
C VAL A 643 17.72 11.89 15.41
N LEU A 644 17.14 11.53 16.57
CA LEU A 644 15.89 12.16 17.04
C LEU A 644 16.01 13.66 17.37
N ALA A 645 17.21 14.14 17.71
CA ALA A 645 17.46 15.56 17.92
C ALA A 645 17.48 16.36 16.60
N THR A 646 17.61 15.67 15.47
CA THR A 646 17.55 16.27 14.14
C THR A 646 16.09 16.27 13.65
N ASP A 647 15.64 17.41 13.13
CA ASP A 647 14.26 17.57 12.65
C ASP A 647 14.05 16.90 11.28
N HIS A 648 14.09 15.56 11.27
CA HIS A 648 13.96 14.74 10.07
C HIS A 648 12.54 14.79 9.49
N ALA A 649 11.51 14.77 10.34
CA ALA A 649 10.11 14.75 9.91
C ALA A 649 9.68 16.00 9.11
N LYS A 650 10.34 17.15 9.31
CA LYS A 650 10.07 18.36 8.50
C LYS A 650 10.76 18.38 7.13
N LYS A 651 11.75 17.52 6.90
CA LYS A 651 12.61 17.58 5.70
C LYS A 651 12.25 16.55 4.64
N ASP A 652 11.66 15.42 5.04
CA ASP A 652 11.46 14.27 4.17
C ASP A 652 10.29 13.40 4.67
N PRO A 653 9.40 12.90 3.80
CA PRO A 653 8.33 11.97 4.17
C PRO A 653 8.80 10.72 4.94
N LEU A 654 10.05 10.28 4.75
CA LEU A 654 10.66 9.17 5.48
C LEU A 654 11.04 9.52 6.92
N GLY A 655 11.18 10.82 7.25
CA GLY A 655 11.60 11.27 8.58
C GLY A 655 10.70 10.77 9.70
N MET A 656 9.39 10.65 9.44
CA MET A 656 8.45 10.06 10.39
C MET A 656 8.81 8.58 10.70
N PHE A 657 9.17 7.79 9.69
CA PHE A 657 9.54 6.38 9.89
C PHE A 657 10.90 6.23 10.57
N VAL A 658 11.83 7.18 10.33
CA VAL A 658 13.09 7.26 11.07
C VAL A 658 12.80 7.44 12.56
N GLU A 659 11.92 8.38 12.90
CA GLU A 659 11.52 8.61 14.29
C GLU A 659 10.83 7.40 14.91
N LEU A 660 9.92 6.76 14.19
CA LEU A 660 9.22 5.56 14.68
C LEU A 660 10.20 4.45 15.03
N SER A 661 11.14 4.13 14.13
CA SER A 661 12.14 3.09 14.35
C SER A 661 13.11 3.45 15.48
N ALA A 662 13.62 4.70 15.49
CA ALA A 662 14.53 5.17 16.53
C ALA A 662 13.90 5.14 17.92
N ARG A 663 12.64 5.58 18.06
CA ARG A 663 11.89 5.53 19.33
C ARG A 663 11.58 4.10 19.76
N ALA A 664 11.23 3.22 18.82
CA ALA A 664 10.99 1.80 19.12
C ALA A 664 12.24 1.11 19.69
N LEU A 665 13.41 1.38 19.12
CA LEU A 665 14.68 0.90 19.65
C LEU A 665 14.96 1.47 21.05
N LEU A 666 14.87 2.79 21.24
CA LEU A 666 15.13 3.40 22.55
C LEU A 666 14.17 2.89 23.63
N LYS A 667 12.90 2.62 23.27
CA LYS A 667 11.93 1.99 24.18
C LYS A 667 12.37 0.60 24.60
N THR A 668 12.83 -0.21 23.65
CA THR A 668 13.37 -1.55 23.91
C THR A 668 14.56 -1.49 24.87
N LEU A 669 15.45 -0.51 24.70
CA LEU A 669 16.65 -0.33 25.53
C LEU A 669 16.39 0.29 26.92
N GLY A 670 15.14 0.68 27.23
CA GLY A 670 14.78 1.39 28.46
C GLY A 670 15.25 2.86 28.49
N GLN A 671 15.32 3.52 27.32
CA GLN A 671 15.86 4.87 27.12
C GLN A 671 14.97 5.79 26.27
N ALA A 672 13.67 5.44 26.12
CA ALA A 672 12.69 6.19 25.32
C ALA A 672 12.33 7.56 25.87
#